data_AF-A0A8T8K4S8-F1
#
_entry.id   AF-A0A8T8K4S8-F1
#
_cell.length_a   1.000
_cell.length_b   1.000
_cell.length_c   1.000
_cell.angle_alpha   90.00
_cell.angle_beta   90.00
_cell.angle_gamma   90.00
#
_symmetry.space_group_name_H-M   'P 1'
#
loop_
_entity.id
_entity.type
_entity.pdbx_description
1 polymer ?
#
loop_
_entity_poly.entity_id
_entity_poly.type
_entity_poly.pdbx_seq_one_letter_code
_entity_poly.pdbx_strand_id
1 'polypeptide(L)'
;MTKQVETESPEKPSFIKFIFRTIVIWIAEVIGFIIIADMSVGLTINSWETALIVVGILGVINALLWPILSRIFLPFLVYTVGIGSLLINGFLIWLISIFVPGIIIEGWALILAPVGMSLITTLLSAVVTLDDETSYYRLVLHRTIKKANKKTKNYPGVILLEIDGLSEDILNKAIENGHMPTLKSWLDSKSHKVTSWETDLSSQTGASQAGILHGNNHNLPAFRWVEKGNNNKIMVSTGLHDAPVIEKRISDGKGLLSFNGASRSNLFSGDAENAIFTYSKLINIRQFYNDTWYYFYSNPSNFARILLLFLFDALMDFISQLIHWIKNIKPRIHRGFVYPFVRAGANVFMREVNTCTLIGDILASDMDIAYSTYLGYDEIAHHSGVQDPDAFYALRGIDKQFKRLQNSLKYTKRPYYLVVQSDHGQTNGATFKQRYGITLEDLVRELLPEELIIYSELSSNEDHFGQAFTRPIDSSKSYLKDKKDYTVKKSRDLVDNTLDNIKKSPVGKGKVLEYIQDYEISRKPLKYTAEESEVIVLASGNLGLIYLTQWTERLSYEEIKKLFPDLIPGLVQHEGIGFIMVHSLEWGPLAIGKEGIYYLKCDRIEGDNPLRDFGENARHHLLRTHKFEYVPDILVNSFYNPDKNEVAAFEELVGSHGGLGGGQSKPFIMYPSHWNLEDDEIIGAEHLHRVLKEKINRIRDMK
;
A
#
# COMPACT_ATOMS: atom_id res chain seq x y z
N MET A 1 -0.71 14.87 -36.59
CA MET A 1 0.29 15.95 -36.62
C MET A 1 0.05 16.85 -35.42
N THR A 2 0.73 16.54 -34.33
CA THR A 2 0.59 17.15 -33.00
C THR A 2 1.44 18.41 -32.96
N LYS A 3 0.85 19.55 -32.55
CA LYS A 3 1.63 20.73 -32.16
C LYS A 3 2.52 20.32 -31.00
N GLN A 4 3.82 20.32 -31.25
CA GLN A 4 4.86 20.21 -30.25
C GLN A 4 4.54 21.19 -29.13
N VAL A 5 4.48 20.71 -27.90
CA VAL A 5 4.90 21.55 -26.78
C VAL A 5 6.38 21.79 -27.08
N GLU A 6 6.70 22.96 -27.64
CA GLU A 6 8.07 23.43 -27.68
C GLU A 6 8.56 23.41 -26.23
N THR A 7 9.33 22.37 -25.91
CA THR A 7 10.03 22.30 -24.64
C THR A 7 11.06 23.41 -24.71
N GLU A 8 10.71 24.59 -24.20
CA GLU A 8 11.67 25.64 -23.91
C GLU A 8 12.85 24.97 -23.21
N SER A 9 14.03 25.07 -23.83
CA SER A 9 15.26 24.65 -23.18
C SER A 9 15.28 25.29 -21.80
N PRO A 10 15.48 24.55 -20.71
CA PRO A 10 15.37 25.12 -19.37
C PRO A 10 16.28 26.34 -19.30
N GLU A 11 15.69 27.52 -19.06
CA GLU A 11 16.43 28.77 -18.89
C GLU A 11 17.67 28.46 -18.05
N LYS A 12 18.86 28.71 -18.60
CA LYS A 12 20.07 28.54 -17.80
C LYS A 12 19.90 29.51 -16.63
N PRO A 13 19.85 29.04 -15.36
CA PRO A 13 19.87 29.97 -14.25
C PRO A 13 21.09 30.85 -14.45
N SER A 14 20.90 32.18 -14.39
CA SER A 14 21.99 33.11 -14.60
C SER A 14 23.18 32.68 -13.73
N PHE A 15 24.39 32.67 -14.28
CA PHE A 15 25.59 32.28 -13.55
C PHE A 15 25.71 33.00 -12.20
N ILE A 16 25.22 34.24 -12.14
CA ILE A 16 25.08 35.06 -10.93
C ILE A 16 24.14 34.42 -9.89
N LYS A 17 22.94 33.97 -10.28
CA LYS A 17 22.01 33.23 -9.39
C LYS A 17 22.65 31.95 -8.85
N PHE A 18 23.43 31.23 -9.65
CA PHE A 18 24.14 30.03 -9.19
C PHE A 18 25.19 30.37 -8.14
N ILE A 19 26.07 31.35 -8.40
CA ILE A 19 27.10 31.78 -7.44
C ILE A 19 26.46 32.28 -6.15
N PHE A 20 25.47 33.17 -6.25
CA PHE A 20 24.77 33.71 -5.09
C PHE A 20 24.16 32.59 -4.24
N ARG A 21 23.50 31.62 -4.88
CA ARG A 21 22.96 30.43 -4.21
C ARG A 21 24.04 29.63 -3.49
N THR A 22 25.15 29.29 -4.16
CA THR A 22 26.24 28.54 -3.55
C THR A 22 26.82 29.26 -2.33
N ILE A 23 26.99 30.58 -2.42
CA ILE A 23 27.48 31.40 -1.30
C ILE A 23 26.49 31.38 -0.13
N VAL A 24 25.19 31.56 -0.39
CA VAL A 24 24.16 31.55 0.67
C VAL A 24 24.13 30.21 1.39
N ILE A 25 24.14 29.09 0.64
CA ILE A 25 24.15 27.74 1.22
C ILE A 25 25.43 27.54 2.03
N TRP A 26 26.59 27.91 1.49
CA TRP A 26 27.87 27.74 2.17
C TRP A 26 27.96 28.54 3.46
N ILE A 27 27.55 29.82 3.46
CA ILE A 27 27.51 30.66 4.67
C ILE A 27 26.62 30.01 5.73
N ALA A 28 25.47 29.52 5.32
CA ALA A 28 24.53 28.97 6.26
C ALA A 28 24.94 27.57 6.77
N GLU A 29 25.64 26.77 5.96
CA GLU A 29 26.34 25.56 6.41
C GLU A 29 27.43 25.89 7.44
N VAL A 30 28.20 26.96 7.25
CA VAL A 30 29.20 27.42 8.23
C VAL A 30 28.55 27.84 9.55
N ILE A 31 27.49 28.66 9.49
CA ILE A 31 26.71 29.03 10.68
C ILE A 31 26.18 27.78 11.37
N GLY A 32 25.63 26.85 10.59
CA GLY A 32 25.12 25.59 11.10
C GLY A 32 26.16 24.74 11.80
N PHE A 33 27.35 24.65 11.21
CA PHE A 33 28.48 23.92 11.79
C PHE A 33 28.93 24.53 13.12
N ILE A 34 28.95 25.86 13.22
CA ILE A 34 29.23 26.58 14.48
C ILE A 34 28.19 26.26 15.54
N ILE A 35 26.90 26.33 15.19
CA ILE A 35 25.80 26.00 16.12
C ILE A 35 25.94 24.59 16.68
N ILE A 36 26.27 23.61 15.83
CA ILE A 36 26.46 22.21 16.25
C ILE A 36 27.66 22.09 17.20
N ALA A 37 28.75 22.81 16.94
CA ALA A 37 29.91 22.81 17.82
C ALA A 37 29.57 23.41 19.21
N ASP A 38 28.76 24.48 19.25
CA ASP A 38 28.32 25.12 20.50
C ASP A 38 27.44 24.20 21.36
N MET A 39 26.73 23.24 20.75
CA MET A 39 25.93 22.24 21.49
C MET A 39 26.77 21.28 22.34
N SER A 40 28.11 21.32 22.23
CA SER A 40 29.04 20.51 23.04
C SER A 40 28.80 19.00 22.94
N VAL A 41 28.32 18.53 21.78
CA VAL A 41 27.99 17.11 21.51
C VAL A 41 29.18 16.28 21.01
N GLY A 42 30.41 16.73 21.30
CA GLY A 42 31.65 16.10 20.84
C GLY A 42 32.25 16.67 19.56
N LEU A 43 31.74 17.81 19.06
CA LEU A 43 32.36 18.63 18.02
C LEU A 43 32.87 19.93 18.67
N THR A 44 34.16 20.23 18.54
CA THR A 44 34.72 21.52 18.99
C THR A 44 35.43 22.21 17.85
N ILE A 45 35.30 23.54 17.81
CA ILE A 45 36.02 24.40 16.87
C ILE A 45 36.67 25.56 17.63
N ASN A 46 37.89 25.91 17.26
CA ASN A 46 38.63 26.98 17.94
C ASN A 46 38.28 28.38 17.44
N SER A 47 37.77 28.50 16.21
CA SER A 47 37.40 29.79 15.62
C SER A 47 36.41 29.64 14.45
N TRP A 48 35.76 30.75 14.07
CA TRP A 48 34.85 30.79 12.93
C TRP A 48 35.59 30.62 11.59
N GLU A 49 36.86 31.02 11.51
CA GLU A 49 37.74 30.76 10.37
C GLU A 49 37.97 29.26 10.18
N THR A 50 38.14 28.49 11.26
CA THR A 50 38.23 27.03 11.18
C THR A 50 36.95 26.43 10.60
N ALA A 51 35.77 26.91 11.02
CA ALA A 51 34.50 26.44 10.46
C ALA A 51 34.38 26.71 8.95
N LEU A 52 34.79 27.90 8.49
CA LEU A 52 34.84 28.24 7.06
C LEU A 52 35.71 27.26 6.26
N ILE A 53 36.92 26.98 6.77
CA ILE A 53 37.86 26.07 6.13
C ILE A 53 37.30 24.64 6.08
N VAL A 54 36.78 24.13 7.20
CA VAL A 54 36.24 22.77 7.31
C VAL A 54 35.06 22.57 6.37
N VAL A 55 34.07 23.47 6.39
CA VAL A 55 32.89 23.37 5.53
C VAL A 55 33.28 23.51 4.06
N GLY A 56 34.23 24.41 3.74
CA GLY A 56 34.78 24.53 2.38
C GLY A 56 35.43 23.23 1.88
N ILE A 57 36.29 22.62 2.69
CA ILE A 57 36.95 21.35 2.36
C ILE A 57 35.91 20.23 2.22
N LEU A 58 34.95 20.14 3.15
CA LEU A 58 33.87 19.15 3.10
C LEU A 58 33.03 19.28 1.83
N GLY A 59 32.70 20.52 1.43
CA GLY A 59 32.01 20.80 0.17
C GLY A 59 32.78 20.32 -1.06
N VAL A 60 34.10 20.53 -1.10
CA VAL A 60 34.96 20.04 -2.19
C VAL A 60 35.05 18.51 -2.19
N ILE A 61 35.23 17.89 -1.02
CA ILE A 61 35.22 16.43 -0.86
C ILE A 61 33.89 15.84 -1.34
N ASN A 62 32.77 16.43 -0.96
CA ASN A 62 31.45 15.97 -1.39
C ASN A 62 31.21 16.19 -2.89
N ALA A 63 31.77 17.24 -3.49
CA ALA A 63 31.65 17.46 -4.92
C ALA A 63 32.50 16.47 -5.76
N LEU A 64 33.69 16.10 -5.27
CA LEU A 64 34.68 15.33 -6.05
C LEU A 64 34.77 13.86 -5.64
N LEU A 65 34.86 13.57 -4.35
CA LEU A 65 35.07 12.22 -3.82
C LEU A 65 33.76 11.46 -3.61
N TRP A 66 32.69 12.12 -3.18
CA TRP A 66 31.43 11.43 -2.91
C TRP A 66 30.85 10.66 -4.11
N PRO A 67 30.89 11.15 -5.36
CA PRO A 67 30.43 10.38 -6.52
C PRO A 67 31.20 9.05 -6.72
N ILE A 68 32.45 8.99 -6.24
CA ILE A 68 33.29 7.79 -6.26
C ILE A 68 32.95 6.91 -5.05
N LEU A 69 32.91 7.50 -3.85
CA LEU A 69 32.59 6.79 -2.60
C LEU A 69 31.22 6.13 -2.66
N SER A 70 30.18 6.86 -3.07
CA SER A 70 28.82 6.33 -3.22
C SER A 70 28.73 5.16 -4.19
N ARG A 71 29.61 5.08 -5.21
CA ARG A 71 29.67 3.96 -6.14
C ARG A 71 30.39 2.75 -5.54
N ILE A 72 31.48 2.97 -4.82
CA ILE A 72 32.27 1.92 -4.15
C ILE A 72 31.48 1.33 -2.97
N PHE A 73 30.91 2.18 -2.14
CA PHE A 73 30.17 1.81 -0.94
C PHE A 73 28.68 1.55 -1.21
N LEU A 74 28.22 1.52 -2.47
CA LEU A 74 26.81 1.33 -2.80
C LEU A 74 26.19 0.11 -2.08
N PRO A 75 26.83 -1.08 -2.05
CA PRO A 75 26.26 -2.22 -1.34
C PRO A 75 26.12 -1.96 0.16
N PHE A 76 27.09 -1.28 0.77
CA PHE A 76 27.05 -0.92 2.19
C PHE A 76 25.96 0.13 2.48
N LEU A 77 25.81 1.13 1.61
CA LEU A 77 24.79 2.17 1.76
C LEU A 77 23.38 1.60 1.67
N VAL A 78 23.13 0.74 0.68
CA VAL A 78 21.85 0.04 0.49
C VAL A 78 21.57 -0.92 1.64
N TYR A 79 22.56 -1.72 2.07
CA TYR A 79 22.41 -2.65 3.20
C TYR A 79 22.04 -1.96 4.51
N THR A 80 22.61 -0.77 4.74
CA THR A 80 22.35 0.03 5.94
C THR A 80 21.14 0.95 5.81
N VAL A 81 20.38 0.84 4.70
CA VAL A 81 19.20 1.67 4.39
C VAL A 81 19.52 3.17 4.42
N GLY A 82 20.80 3.54 4.29
CA GLY A 82 21.32 4.90 4.34
C GLY A 82 21.95 5.35 5.66
N ILE A 83 21.89 4.57 6.75
CA ILE A 83 22.69 4.87 7.96
C ILE A 83 24.19 4.95 7.61
N GLY A 84 24.64 4.11 6.67
CA GLY A 84 26.00 4.15 6.15
C GLY A 84 26.41 5.50 5.55
N SER A 85 25.48 6.28 4.99
CA SER A 85 25.84 7.61 4.46
C SER A 85 26.12 8.60 5.59
N LEU A 86 25.44 8.49 6.74
CA LEU A 86 25.76 9.30 7.92
C LEU A 86 27.15 8.93 8.46
N LEU A 87 27.44 7.63 8.54
CA LEU A 87 28.73 7.13 9.01
C LEU A 87 29.89 7.58 8.10
N ILE A 88 29.71 7.50 6.78
CA ILE A 88 30.73 7.98 5.83
C ILE A 88 30.91 9.49 5.96
N ASN A 89 29.82 10.28 6.04
CA ASN A 89 29.95 11.74 6.21
C ASN A 89 30.63 12.10 7.54
N GLY A 90 30.28 11.44 8.64
CA GLY A 90 30.94 11.59 9.93
C GLY A 90 32.43 11.27 9.85
N PHE A 91 32.76 10.16 9.18
CA PHE A 91 34.15 9.76 8.93
C PHE A 91 34.91 10.80 8.09
N LEU A 92 34.28 11.42 7.08
CA LEU A 92 34.90 12.47 6.30
C LEU A 92 35.20 13.71 7.15
N ILE A 93 34.30 14.11 8.05
CA ILE A 93 34.55 15.23 8.99
C ILE A 93 35.67 14.87 9.96
N TRP A 94 35.69 13.64 10.47
CA TRP A 94 36.78 13.13 11.30
C TRP A 94 38.12 13.13 10.56
N LEU A 95 38.15 12.71 9.30
CA LEU A 95 39.34 12.76 8.47
C LEU A 95 39.83 14.20 8.30
N ILE A 96 38.93 15.17 8.09
CA ILE A 96 39.28 16.60 8.03
C ILE A 96 39.91 17.06 9.35
N SER A 97 39.41 16.59 10.51
CA SER A 97 39.97 17.00 11.81
C SER A 97 41.43 16.56 12.06
N ILE A 98 41.93 15.57 11.31
CA ILE A 98 43.34 15.17 11.37
C ILE A 98 44.23 16.20 10.68
N PHE A 99 43.73 16.88 9.63
CA PHE A 99 44.51 17.78 8.78
C PHE A 99 44.27 19.26 9.08
N VAL A 100 43.12 19.62 9.63
CA VAL A 100 42.76 21.01 9.97
C VAL A 100 42.94 21.22 11.47
N PRO A 101 43.91 22.02 11.90
CA PRO A 101 44.08 22.34 13.32
C PRO A 101 42.86 23.09 13.87
N GLY A 102 42.50 22.78 15.10
CA GLY A 102 41.43 23.49 15.82
C GLY A 102 40.02 23.01 15.54
N ILE A 103 39.87 21.80 15.00
CA ILE A 103 38.62 21.03 15.02
C ILE A 103 38.88 19.68 15.69
N ILE A 104 37.97 19.25 16.58
CA ILE A 104 37.95 17.89 17.13
C ILE A 104 36.54 17.37 16.97
N ILE A 105 36.40 16.13 16.48
CA ILE A 105 35.11 15.45 16.38
C ILE A 105 35.21 14.03 16.93
N GLU A 106 34.39 13.73 17.94
CA GLU A 106 34.44 12.47 18.67
C GLU A 106 33.04 12.00 19.08
N GLY A 107 32.90 10.70 19.38
CA GLY A 107 31.68 10.11 19.92
C GLY A 107 30.45 10.33 19.03
N TRP A 108 29.36 10.81 19.64
CA TRP A 108 28.07 11.03 18.98
C TRP A 108 28.10 12.13 17.90
N ALA A 109 29.07 13.05 17.94
CA ALA A 109 29.20 14.10 16.92
C ALA A 109 29.40 13.54 15.51
N LEU A 110 29.97 12.33 15.36
CA LEU A 110 30.12 11.65 14.08
C LEU A 110 28.78 11.41 13.36
N ILE A 111 27.68 11.29 14.10
CA ILE A 111 26.34 11.11 13.54
C ILE A 111 25.55 12.43 13.62
N LEU A 112 25.63 13.13 14.75
CA LEU A 112 24.85 14.34 14.99
C LEU A 112 25.27 15.50 14.08
N ALA A 113 26.57 15.64 13.75
CA ALA A 113 27.02 16.72 12.88
C ALA A 113 26.47 16.56 11.44
N PRO A 114 26.59 15.40 10.75
CA PRO A 114 25.93 15.21 9.46
C PRO A 114 24.41 15.43 9.49
N VAL A 115 23.72 14.96 10.54
CA VAL A 115 22.26 15.16 10.68
C VAL A 115 21.92 16.63 10.87
N GLY A 116 22.62 17.33 11.77
CA GLY A 116 22.43 18.76 12.02
C GLY A 116 22.71 19.60 10.77
N MET A 117 23.81 19.32 10.06
CA MET A 117 24.13 20.00 8.81
C MET A 117 23.02 19.82 7.78
N SER A 118 22.51 18.60 7.62
CA SER A 118 21.38 18.34 6.72
C SER A 118 20.10 19.06 7.15
N LEU A 119 19.87 19.27 8.46
CA LEU A 119 18.73 20.04 8.96
C LEU A 119 18.83 21.49 8.52
N ILE A 120 19.99 22.10 8.71
CA ILE A 120 20.25 23.47 8.29
C ILE A 120 20.04 23.59 6.77
N THR A 121 20.64 22.71 5.96
CA THR A 121 20.45 22.71 4.50
C THR A 121 18.97 22.57 4.09
N THR A 122 18.22 21.71 4.79
CA THR A 122 16.79 21.48 4.51
C THR A 122 15.95 22.72 4.83
N LEU A 123 16.17 23.34 5.99
CA LEU A 123 15.47 24.56 6.40
C LEU A 123 15.74 25.73 5.44
N LEU A 124 16.99 25.90 5.02
CA LEU A 124 17.38 26.94 4.08
C LEU A 124 16.74 26.73 2.70
N SER A 125 16.72 25.49 2.23
CA SER A 125 16.10 25.13 0.95
C SER A 125 14.61 25.46 0.94
N ALA A 126 13.93 25.26 2.07
CA ALA A 126 12.52 25.60 2.23
C ALA A 126 12.26 27.12 2.19
N VAL A 127 13.12 27.94 2.81
CA VAL A 127 12.95 29.40 2.90
C VAL A 127 13.29 30.10 1.58
N VAL A 128 14.33 29.63 0.87
CA VAL A 128 14.85 30.36 -0.30
C VAL A 128 14.14 29.93 -1.60
N THR A 129 13.05 29.14 -1.54
CA THR A 129 12.37 28.55 -2.72
C THR A 129 13.38 27.94 -3.70
N LEU A 130 14.37 27.25 -3.16
CA LEU A 130 15.50 26.77 -3.95
C LEU A 130 15.19 25.36 -4.45
N ASP A 131 15.03 25.25 -5.77
CA ASP A 131 14.95 23.97 -6.46
C ASP A 131 16.37 23.34 -6.46
N ASP A 132 16.71 22.72 -5.32
CA ASP A 132 18.08 22.33 -5.01
C ASP A 132 18.58 21.24 -5.99
N GLU A 133 17.64 20.44 -6.47
CA GLU A 133 17.83 19.22 -7.26
C GLU A 133 18.27 19.48 -8.70
N THR A 134 17.80 20.56 -9.33
CA THR A 134 18.10 20.88 -10.74
C THR A 134 19.59 21.17 -10.99
N SER A 135 20.29 21.74 -10.01
CA SER A 135 21.72 22.03 -10.08
C SER A 135 22.57 20.77 -9.86
N TYR A 136 22.14 19.91 -8.93
CA TYR A 136 22.83 18.67 -8.59
C TYR A 136 22.77 17.65 -9.74
N TYR A 137 21.58 17.40 -10.32
CA TYR A 137 21.41 16.51 -11.47
C TYR A 137 22.24 16.98 -12.69
N ARG A 138 22.31 18.30 -12.91
CA ARG A 138 23.05 18.86 -14.03
C ARG A 138 24.57 18.71 -13.91
N LEU A 139 25.14 18.69 -12.71
CA LEU A 139 26.59 18.66 -12.50
C LEU A 139 27.12 17.24 -12.30
N VAL A 140 26.48 16.45 -11.43
CA VAL A 140 26.99 15.12 -11.05
C VAL A 140 26.57 14.05 -12.04
N LEU A 141 25.33 14.10 -12.53
CA LEU A 141 24.81 13.10 -13.48
C LEU A 141 25.03 13.48 -14.94
N HIS A 142 25.65 14.63 -15.25
CA HIS A 142 25.82 15.12 -16.62
C HIS A 142 26.40 14.07 -17.56
N ARG A 143 27.45 13.37 -17.11
CA ARG A 143 28.14 12.34 -17.92
C ARG A 143 27.25 11.13 -18.15
N THR A 144 26.52 10.70 -17.13
CA THR A 144 25.57 9.57 -17.21
C THR A 144 24.41 9.92 -18.14
N ILE A 145 23.78 11.07 -17.96
CA ILE A 145 22.70 11.60 -18.80
C ILE A 145 23.19 11.76 -20.25
N LYS A 146 24.39 12.29 -20.48
CA LYS A 146 24.96 12.44 -21.83
C LYS A 146 25.24 11.09 -22.50
N LYS A 147 25.62 10.07 -21.74
CA LYS A 147 25.84 8.71 -22.25
C LYS A 147 24.51 8.03 -22.56
N ALA A 148 23.52 8.13 -21.68
CA ALA A 148 22.15 7.65 -21.88
C ALA A 148 21.52 8.29 -23.13
N ASN A 149 21.62 9.62 -23.25
CA ASN A 149 21.13 10.39 -24.38
C ASN A 149 21.80 10.08 -25.74
N LYS A 150 22.85 9.24 -25.78
CA LYS A 150 23.46 8.74 -27.02
C LYS A 150 22.89 7.39 -27.49
N LYS A 151 22.23 6.64 -26.61
CA LYS A 151 21.68 5.29 -26.88
C LYS A 151 20.17 5.23 -26.61
N THR A 152 19.45 6.32 -26.86
CA THR A 152 18.03 6.39 -26.54
C THR A 152 17.20 5.57 -27.51
N LYS A 153 16.20 4.87 -26.99
CA LYS A 153 15.17 4.19 -27.78
C LYS A 153 14.29 5.21 -28.51
N ASN A 154 13.78 4.84 -29.69
CA ASN A 154 12.98 5.71 -30.57
C ASN A 154 11.48 5.83 -30.20
N TYR A 155 11.07 5.16 -29.13
CA TYR A 155 9.68 5.13 -28.64
C TYR A 155 9.63 5.57 -27.17
N PRO A 156 8.50 6.15 -26.73
CA PRO A 156 8.35 6.61 -25.35
C PRO A 156 8.39 5.44 -24.34
N GLY A 157 8.90 5.71 -23.14
CA GLY A 157 8.66 4.84 -21.98
C GLY A 157 7.38 5.22 -21.24
N VAL A 158 6.92 4.37 -20.31
CA VAL A 158 5.73 4.63 -19.49
C VAL A 158 6.09 4.49 -18.01
N ILE A 159 5.67 5.46 -17.18
CA ILE A 159 5.80 5.40 -15.73
C ILE A 159 4.39 5.41 -15.14
N LEU A 160 3.99 4.29 -14.55
CA LEU A 160 2.74 4.13 -13.80
C LEU A 160 2.99 4.43 -12.33
N LEU A 161 2.20 5.34 -11.79
CA LEU A 161 2.29 5.86 -10.43
C LEU A 161 0.97 5.54 -9.73
N GLU A 162 0.98 4.57 -8.84
CA GLU A 162 -0.19 4.20 -8.05
C GLU A 162 -0.23 5.03 -6.76
N ILE A 163 -1.37 5.69 -6.49
CA ILE A 163 -1.71 6.20 -5.17
C ILE A 163 -2.58 5.14 -4.51
N ASP A 164 -2.03 4.48 -3.50
CA ASP A 164 -2.71 3.39 -2.79
C ASP A 164 -3.96 3.92 -2.07
N GLY A 165 -5.09 3.22 -2.20
CA GLY A 165 -6.33 3.49 -1.46
C GLY A 165 -7.13 4.75 -1.82
N LEU A 166 -6.80 5.47 -2.89
CA LEU A 166 -7.45 6.75 -3.24
C LEU A 166 -8.62 6.59 -4.22
N SER A 167 -9.84 6.84 -3.74
CA SER A 167 -11.02 6.87 -4.61
C SER A 167 -11.08 8.12 -5.49
N GLU A 168 -11.77 8.03 -6.61
CA GLU A 168 -11.94 9.12 -7.57
C GLU A 168 -12.59 10.36 -6.94
N ASP A 169 -13.62 10.18 -6.09
CA ASP A 169 -14.31 11.29 -5.45
C ASP A 169 -13.38 12.07 -4.50
N ILE A 170 -12.49 11.38 -3.80
CA ILE A 170 -11.51 12.02 -2.93
C ILE A 170 -10.38 12.67 -3.73
N LEU A 171 -9.95 12.07 -4.84
CA LEU A 171 -9.03 12.71 -5.78
C LEU A 171 -9.58 14.06 -6.26
N ASN A 172 -10.83 14.06 -6.74
CA ASN A 172 -11.47 15.27 -7.26
C ASN A 172 -11.55 16.37 -6.19
N LYS A 173 -11.98 16.02 -4.97
CA LYS A 173 -11.96 16.95 -3.82
C LYS A 173 -10.56 17.48 -3.51
N ALA A 174 -9.55 16.61 -3.53
CA ALA A 174 -8.17 17.00 -3.24
C ALA A 174 -7.62 17.98 -4.30
N ILE A 175 -7.96 17.77 -5.58
CA ILE A 175 -7.60 18.68 -6.69
C ILE A 175 -8.33 20.02 -6.56
N GLU A 176 -9.64 19.99 -6.31
CA GLU A 176 -10.46 21.21 -6.16
C GLU A 176 -9.98 22.09 -5.01
N ASN A 177 -9.68 21.46 -3.86
CA ASN A 177 -9.19 22.14 -2.65
C ASN A 177 -7.71 22.53 -2.72
N GLY A 178 -7.02 22.29 -3.84
CA GLY A 178 -5.64 22.72 -4.05
C GLY A 178 -4.58 21.87 -3.34
N HIS A 179 -4.92 20.66 -2.92
CA HIS A 179 -3.96 19.70 -2.35
C HIS A 179 -3.10 19.01 -3.42
N MET A 180 -3.55 18.97 -4.68
CA MET A 180 -2.84 18.31 -5.78
C MET A 180 -2.65 19.24 -6.99
N PRO A 181 -1.87 20.34 -6.86
CA PRO A 181 -1.71 21.34 -7.91
C PRO A 181 -1.03 20.82 -9.18
N THR A 182 -0.19 19.80 -9.10
CA THR A 182 0.47 19.21 -10.28
C THR A 182 -0.53 18.45 -11.13
N LEU A 183 -1.33 17.57 -10.51
CA LEU A 183 -2.42 16.87 -11.20
C LEU A 183 -3.46 17.84 -11.73
N LYS A 184 -3.81 18.88 -10.96
CA LYS A 184 -4.68 19.98 -11.42
C LYS A 184 -4.14 20.62 -12.69
N SER A 185 -2.86 20.98 -12.72
CA SER A 185 -2.21 21.56 -13.90
C SER A 185 -2.25 20.62 -15.11
N TRP A 186 -2.17 19.30 -14.92
CA TRP A 186 -2.28 18.33 -16.01
C TRP A 186 -3.68 18.30 -16.64
N LEU A 187 -4.72 18.39 -15.80
CA LEU A 187 -6.11 18.49 -16.23
C LEU A 187 -6.42 19.83 -16.90
N ASP A 188 -6.03 20.95 -16.28
CA ASP A 188 -6.27 22.30 -16.79
C ASP A 188 -5.61 22.52 -18.16
N SER A 189 -4.40 21.96 -18.35
CA SER A 189 -3.67 21.98 -19.63
C SER A 189 -4.19 20.98 -20.66
N LYS A 190 -5.15 20.13 -20.30
CA LYS A 190 -5.69 19.03 -21.12
C LYS A 190 -4.63 18.04 -21.59
N SER A 191 -3.52 17.95 -20.87
CA SER A 191 -2.45 16.98 -21.14
C SER A 191 -2.84 15.56 -20.72
N HIS A 192 -3.68 15.45 -19.68
CA HIS A 192 -4.21 14.20 -19.15
C HIS A 192 -5.73 14.24 -19.03
N LYS A 193 -6.33 13.05 -18.96
CA LYS A 193 -7.75 12.79 -18.66
C LYS A 193 -7.84 11.82 -17.48
N VAL A 194 -8.96 11.83 -16.78
CA VAL A 194 -9.28 10.91 -15.67
C VAL A 194 -10.51 10.10 -16.05
N THR A 195 -10.47 8.81 -15.76
CA THR A 195 -11.61 7.90 -15.91
C THR A 195 -11.67 6.99 -14.67
N SER A 196 -12.86 6.82 -14.12
CA SER A 196 -13.13 5.86 -13.04
C SER A 196 -13.08 4.43 -13.55
N TRP A 197 -12.74 3.48 -12.67
CA TRP A 197 -12.95 2.07 -12.93
C TRP A 197 -13.51 1.38 -11.68
N GLU A 198 -14.11 0.21 -11.83
CA GLU A 198 -14.71 -0.54 -10.73
C GLU A 198 -13.83 -1.71 -10.30
N THR A 199 -13.52 -1.82 -9.01
CA THR A 199 -12.70 -2.93 -8.48
C THR A 199 -13.42 -4.26 -8.52
N ASP A 200 -12.65 -5.36 -8.52
CA ASP A 200 -13.18 -6.67 -8.16
C ASP A 200 -13.53 -6.72 -6.65
N LEU A 201 -14.23 -7.80 -6.23
CA LEU A 201 -14.20 -8.26 -4.84
C LEU A 201 -13.05 -9.28 -4.67
N SER A 202 -12.09 -9.06 -3.76
CA SER A 202 -11.95 -7.97 -2.79
C SER A 202 -11.32 -6.68 -3.34
N SER A 203 -11.74 -5.53 -2.79
CA SER A 203 -11.22 -4.20 -3.11
C SER A 203 -9.94 -3.89 -2.29
N GLN A 204 -8.87 -4.63 -2.57
CA GLN A 204 -7.60 -4.59 -1.81
C GLN A 204 -6.37 -4.59 -2.71
N THR A 205 -5.26 -4.05 -2.20
CA THR A 205 -3.99 -3.92 -2.92
C THR A 205 -3.51 -5.26 -3.48
N GLY A 206 -3.60 -6.35 -2.70
CA GLY A 206 -3.22 -7.69 -3.15
C GLY A 206 -3.99 -8.14 -4.39
N ALA A 207 -5.32 -8.18 -4.31
CA ALA A 207 -6.17 -8.61 -5.42
C ALA A 207 -6.07 -7.64 -6.62
N SER A 208 -5.97 -6.35 -6.36
CA SER A 208 -5.92 -5.32 -7.40
C SER A 208 -4.58 -5.32 -8.13
N GLN A 209 -3.45 -5.31 -7.42
CA GLN A 209 -2.13 -5.40 -8.06
C GLN A 209 -1.90 -6.73 -8.77
N ALA A 210 -2.41 -7.85 -8.24
CA ALA A 210 -2.36 -9.12 -8.96
C ALA A 210 -3.05 -9.02 -10.32
N GLY A 211 -4.26 -8.44 -10.35
CA GLY A 211 -5.01 -8.23 -11.57
C GLY A 211 -4.33 -7.24 -12.51
N ILE A 212 -3.92 -6.07 -12.01
CA ILE A 212 -3.30 -4.99 -12.80
C ILE A 212 -1.92 -5.40 -13.35
N LEU A 213 -1.08 -6.05 -12.56
CA LEU A 213 0.30 -6.36 -12.93
C LEU A 213 0.43 -7.71 -13.66
N HIS A 214 -0.35 -8.72 -13.30
CA HIS A 214 -0.25 -10.05 -13.91
C HIS A 214 -1.44 -10.42 -14.80
N GLY A 215 -2.52 -9.63 -14.81
CA GLY A 215 -3.73 -9.96 -15.56
C GLY A 215 -4.49 -11.14 -14.96
N ASN A 216 -4.24 -11.46 -13.69
CA ASN A 216 -4.81 -12.61 -13.00
C ASN A 216 -4.84 -12.36 -11.49
N ASN A 217 -6.03 -12.28 -10.92
CA ASN A 217 -6.25 -12.22 -9.47
C ASN A 217 -7.15 -13.36 -8.97
N HIS A 218 -7.09 -14.51 -9.64
CA HIS A 218 -7.82 -15.71 -9.26
C HIS A 218 -7.39 -16.25 -7.89
N ASN A 219 -8.34 -16.77 -7.11
CA ASN A 219 -8.11 -17.35 -5.77
C ASN A 219 -7.50 -16.37 -4.72
N LEU A 220 -7.72 -15.07 -4.90
CA LEU A 220 -7.40 -14.02 -3.92
C LEU A 220 -8.70 -13.42 -3.36
N PRO A 221 -9.39 -14.10 -2.42
CA PRO A 221 -10.71 -13.66 -1.96
C PRO A 221 -10.65 -12.43 -1.05
N ALA A 222 -9.51 -12.16 -0.41
CA ALA A 222 -9.30 -11.12 0.60
C ALA A 222 -7.79 -10.87 0.81
N PHE A 223 -7.44 -9.93 1.67
CA PHE A 223 -6.07 -9.57 2.01
C PHE A 223 -5.36 -10.74 2.68
N ARG A 224 -6.12 -11.45 3.52
CA ARG A 224 -5.74 -12.71 4.17
C ARG A 224 -6.88 -13.72 4.07
N TRP A 225 -6.53 -14.99 3.97
CA TRP A 225 -7.49 -16.09 3.81
C TRP A 225 -6.91 -17.40 4.33
N VAL A 226 -7.77 -18.42 4.49
CA VAL A 226 -7.36 -19.76 4.92
C VAL A 226 -7.34 -20.71 3.73
N GLU A 227 -6.23 -21.44 3.58
CA GLU A 227 -6.13 -22.60 2.70
C GLU A 227 -6.45 -23.88 3.49
N LYS A 228 -7.74 -24.26 3.56
CA LYS A 228 -8.22 -25.44 4.34
C LYS A 228 -7.49 -26.73 3.95
N GLY A 229 -7.29 -26.96 2.65
CA GLY A 229 -6.56 -28.11 2.11
C GLY A 229 -5.06 -28.11 2.42
N ASN A 230 -4.50 -26.99 2.87
CA ASN A 230 -3.09 -26.83 3.22
C ASN A 230 -2.91 -26.71 4.75
N ASN A 231 -3.55 -27.63 5.48
CA ASN A 231 -3.52 -27.68 6.95
C ASN A 231 -3.92 -26.33 7.59
N ASN A 232 -5.02 -25.75 7.11
CA ASN A 232 -5.57 -24.47 7.59
C ASN A 232 -4.56 -23.32 7.62
N LYS A 233 -3.60 -23.31 6.69
CA LYS A 233 -2.61 -22.23 6.59
C LYS A 233 -3.31 -20.91 6.30
N ILE A 234 -3.08 -19.90 7.14
CA ILE A 234 -3.44 -18.53 6.86
C ILE A 234 -2.40 -17.96 5.89
N MET A 235 -2.89 -17.46 4.76
CA MET A 235 -2.12 -16.76 3.75
C MET A 235 -2.38 -15.26 3.86
N VAL A 236 -1.36 -14.44 3.68
CA VAL A 236 -1.48 -12.97 3.68
C VAL A 236 -0.76 -12.38 2.46
N SER A 237 -1.37 -11.40 1.81
CA SER A 237 -0.85 -10.82 0.56
C SER A 237 0.51 -10.11 0.72
N THR A 238 0.81 -9.62 1.92
CA THR A 238 2.08 -8.95 2.29
C THR A 238 3.07 -9.86 3.00
N GLY A 239 2.74 -11.15 3.23
CA GLY A 239 3.64 -12.05 3.94
C GLY A 239 4.92 -12.30 3.14
N LEU A 240 6.10 -12.09 3.73
CA LEU A 240 7.39 -12.26 3.04
C LEU A 240 7.57 -13.66 2.43
N HIS A 241 6.99 -14.69 3.06
CA HIS A 241 6.98 -16.06 2.56
C HIS A 241 5.76 -16.40 1.70
N ASP A 242 4.68 -15.63 1.79
CA ASP A 242 3.41 -15.90 1.10
C ASP A 242 3.33 -15.17 -0.24
N ALA A 243 3.72 -13.90 -0.29
CA ALA A 243 3.75 -13.09 -1.52
C ALA A 243 4.52 -13.75 -2.68
N PRO A 244 5.70 -14.38 -2.47
CA PRO A 244 6.38 -15.12 -3.54
C PRO A 244 5.59 -16.35 -4.04
N VAL A 245 4.87 -17.03 -3.13
CA VAL A 245 4.02 -18.18 -3.48
C VAL A 245 2.80 -17.71 -4.26
N ILE A 246 2.19 -16.61 -3.84
CA ILE A 246 1.06 -15.98 -4.53
C ILE A 246 1.48 -15.55 -5.94
N GLU A 247 2.58 -14.80 -6.09
CA GLU A 247 3.04 -14.35 -7.41
C GLU A 247 3.28 -15.52 -8.36
N LYS A 248 3.88 -16.61 -7.87
CA LYS A 248 4.12 -17.81 -8.67
C LYS A 248 2.82 -18.44 -9.20
N ARG A 249 1.69 -18.30 -8.50
CA ARG A 249 0.39 -18.84 -8.91
C ARG A 249 -0.30 -17.96 -9.96
N ILE A 250 -0.12 -16.63 -9.88
CA ILE A 250 -0.79 -15.68 -10.76
C ILE A 250 0.01 -15.33 -12.01
N SER A 251 1.35 -15.44 -11.96
CA SER A 251 2.24 -15.07 -13.07
C SER A 251 2.21 -16.08 -14.22
N ASP A 252 2.13 -15.57 -15.44
CA ASP A 252 2.33 -16.30 -16.70
C ASP A 252 3.71 -16.01 -17.34
N GLY A 253 4.57 -15.27 -16.65
CA GLY A 253 5.86 -14.77 -17.15
C GLY A 253 5.75 -13.65 -18.18
N LYS A 254 4.54 -13.14 -18.44
CA LYS A 254 4.24 -12.07 -19.40
C LYS A 254 3.47 -10.93 -18.73
N GLY A 255 3.68 -10.69 -17.44
CA GLY A 255 3.09 -9.58 -16.71
C GLY A 255 3.36 -8.21 -17.35
N LEU A 256 2.73 -7.17 -16.81
CA LEU A 256 2.77 -5.80 -17.33
C LEU A 256 4.21 -5.26 -17.45
N LEU A 257 5.10 -5.73 -16.58
CA LEU A 257 6.49 -5.28 -16.46
C LEU A 257 7.51 -6.30 -16.99
N SER A 258 7.06 -7.35 -17.68
CA SER A 258 7.91 -8.45 -18.15
C SER A 258 8.92 -8.03 -19.23
N PHE A 259 8.76 -6.84 -19.83
CA PHE A 259 9.60 -6.36 -20.92
C PHE A 259 10.43 -5.15 -20.49
N ASN A 260 11.62 -5.42 -19.93
CA ASN A 260 12.54 -4.38 -19.46
C ASN A 260 11.82 -3.34 -18.58
N GLY A 261 11.08 -3.89 -17.60
CA GLY A 261 10.25 -3.15 -16.67
C GLY A 261 10.86 -3.04 -15.27
N ALA A 262 10.37 -2.08 -14.50
CA ALA A 262 10.77 -1.81 -13.12
C ALA A 262 9.58 -1.86 -12.16
N SER A 263 9.74 -2.59 -11.05
CA SER A 263 8.80 -2.63 -9.93
C SER A 263 9.39 -1.89 -8.73
N ARG A 264 8.63 -0.97 -8.12
CA ARG A 264 9.09 -0.09 -7.02
C ARG A 264 8.04 -0.04 -5.90
N SER A 265 8.32 -0.71 -4.80
CA SER A 265 7.45 -0.72 -3.61
C SER A 265 6.06 -1.32 -3.82
N ASN A 266 5.96 -2.30 -4.72
CA ASN A 266 4.72 -3.01 -5.04
C ASN A 266 4.63 -4.33 -4.24
N LEU A 267 3.46 -4.94 -4.17
CA LEU A 267 3.31 -6.30 -3.63
C LEU A 267 3.91 -7.35 -4.58
N PHE A 268 3.57 -7.24 -5.86
CA PHE A 268 3.99 -8.15 -6.92
C PHE A 268 4.88 -7.47 -7.95
N SER A 269 5.71 -8.25 -8.63
CA SER A 269 6.72 -7.72 -9.54
C SER A 269 6.21 -7.38 -10.93
N GLY A 270 5.02 -7.87 -11.32
CA GLY A 270 4.56 -7.78 -12.72
C GLY A 270 5.51 -8.44 -13.71
N ASP A 271 6.30 -9.42 -13.24
CA ASP A 271 7.40 -10.09 -13.94
C ASP A 271 8.61 -9.19 -14.28
N ALA A 272 8.80 -8.09 -13.54
CA ALA A 272 9.97 -7.24 -13.65
C ALA A 272 11.24 -7.95 -13.16
N GLU A 273 12.33 -7.88 -13.94
CA GLU A 273 13.67 -8.28 -13.48
C GLU A 273 14.24 -7.28 -12.46
N ASN A 274 13.88 -5.99 -12.61
CA ASN A 274 14.34 -4.92 -11.75
C ASN A 274 13.27 -4.57 -10.70
N ALA A 275 13.42 -5.11 -9.48
CA ALA A 275 12.46 -4.94 -8.39
C ALA A 275 13.14 -4.37 -7.14
N ILE A 276 12.70 -3.19 -6.70
CA ILE A 276 13.13 -2.57 -5.43
C ILE A 276 11.92 -2.52 -4.50
N PHE A 277 12.10 -2.91 -3.23
CA PHE A 277 11.04 -2.98 -2.22
C PHE A 277 9.77 -3.73 -2.66
N THR A 278 9.89 -4.66 -3.61
CA THR A 278 8.75 -5.45 -4.08
C THR A 278 8.59 -6.68 -3.21
N TYR A 279 7.48 -6.82 -2.49
CA TYR A 279 7.30 -7.82 -1.42
C TYR A 279 7.62 -9.25 -1.86
N SER A 280 7.05 -9.69 -2.98
CA SER A 280 7.27 -11.02 -3.55
C SER A 280 8.72 -11.33 -3.94
N LYS A 281 9.58 -10.30 -4.05
CA LYS A 281 10.99 -10.40 -4.40
C LYS A 281 11.93 -10.02 -3.26
N LEU A 282 11.42 -9.56 -2.10
CA LEU A 282 12.25 -9.10 -0.98
C LEU A 282 13.22 -10.16 -0.45
N ILE A 283 12.86 -11.44 -0.52
CA ILE A 283 13.76 -12.55 -0.14
C ILE A 283 14.98 -12.63 -1.09
N ASN A 284 14.85 -12.22 -2.35
CA ASN A 284 15.94 -12.22 -3.32
C ASN A 284 16.75 -10.92 -3.25
N ILE A 285 17.60 -10.84 -2.22
CA ILE A 285 18.46 -9.70 -1.92
C ILE A 285 19.30 -9.24 -3.13
N ARG A 286 19.63 -10.12 -4.09
CA ARG A 286 20.38 -9.72 -5.30
C ARG A 286 19.61 -8.75 -6.20
N GLN A 287 18.28 -8.90 -6.30
CA GLN A 287 17.44 -8.00 -7.11
C GLN A 287 17.29 -6.61 -6.48
N PHE A 288 17.49 -6.51 -5.17
CA PHE A 288 17.47 -5.25 -4.44
C PHE A 288 18.67 -4.34 -4.77
N TYR A 289 19.82 -4.90 -5.17
CA TYR A 289 21.00 -4.13 -5.57
C TYR A 289 20.98 -3.84 -7.05
N ASN A 290 20.54 -2.62 -7.42
CA ASN A 290 20.61 -2.13 -8.79
C ASN A 290 21.36 -0.79 -8.88
N ASP A 291 21.76 -0.43 -10.10
CA ASP A 291 22.43 0.83 -10.39
C ASP A 291 21.53 2.05 -10.09
N THR A 292 20.21 1.86 -9.97
CA THR A 292 19.26 2.93 -9.71
C THR A 292 19.44 3.53 -8.29
N TRP A 293 19.90 2.72 -7.32
CA TRP A 293 20.27 3.21 -5.98
C TRP A 293 21.38 4.25 -5.98
N TYR A 294 22.25 4.24 -7.00
CA TYR A 294 23.28 5.26 -7.13
C TYR A 294 22.66 6.66 -7.19
N TYR A 295 21.51 6.82 -7.85
CA TYR A 295 20.85 8.13 -7.94
C TYR A 295 20.35 8.62 -6.57
N PHE A 296 19.82 7.71 -5.75
CA PHE A 296 19.42 8.03 -4.37
C PHE A 296 20.63 8.44 -3.51
N TYR A 297 21.69 7.63 -3.51
CA TYR A 297 22.88 7.85 -2.69
C TYR A 297 23.87 8.84 -3.28
N SER A 298 23.65 9.33 -4.51
CA SER A 298 24.52 10.30 -5.14
C SER A 298 24.58 11.60 -4.33
N ASN A 299 23.47 12.03 -3.72
CA ASN A 299 23.49 13.18 -2.82
C ASN A 299 23.77 12.72 -1.37
N PRO A 300 24.90 13.14 -0.75
CA PRO A 300 25.28 12.72 0.60
C PRO A 300 24.28 13.09 1.69
N SER A 301 23.51 14.16 1.49
CA SER A 301 22.57 14.69 2.48
C SER A 301 21.17 14.11 2.33
N ASN A 302 20.90 13.30 1.29
CA ASN A 302 19.55 12.78 1.03
C ASN A 302 19.00 11.98 2.21
N PHE A 303 19.78 11.05 2.75
CA PHE A 303 19.31 10.21 3.86
C PHE A 303 19.07 11.04 5.13
N ALA A 304 19.97 11.96 5.45
CA ALA A 304 19.83 12.84 6.61
C ALA A 304 18.57 13.72 6.49
N ARG A 305 18.30 14.29 5.31
CA ARG A 305 17.06 15.04 5.02
C ARG A 305 15.82 14.16 5.20
N ILE A 306 15.83 12.94 4.66
CA ILE A 306 14.71 12.00 4.79
C ILE A 306 14.48 11.64 6.25
N LEU A 307 15.55 11.39 7.02
CA LEU A 307 15.46 11.10 8.45
C LEU A 307 14.79 12.26 9.22
N LEU A 308 15.13 13.51 8.89
CA LEU A 308 14.51 14.67 9.53
C LEU A 308 13.04 14.83 9.15
N LEU A 309 12.69 14.64 7.87
CA LEU A 309 11.30 14.66 7.41
C LEU A 309 10.50 13.52 8.04
N PHE A 310 11.12 12.35 8.21
CA PHE A 310 10.52 11.20 8.87
C PHE A 310 10.22 11.49 10.35
N LEU A 311 11.19 12.04 11.09
CA LEU A 311 10.97 12.44 12.48
C LEU A 311 9.92 13.55 12.61
N PHE A 312 9.91 14.50 11.67
CA PHE A 312 8.90 15.54 11.62
C PHE A 312 7.50 14.97 11.35
N ASP A 313 7.36 14.02 10.42
CA ASP A 313 6.08 13.36 10.14
C ASP A 313 5.56 12.57 11.35
N ALA A 314 6.44 11.84 12.03
CA ALA A 314 6.11 11.15 13.27
C ALA A 314 5.64 12.14 14.36
N LEU A 315 6.32 13.29 14.52
CA LEU A 315 5.89 14.36 15.41
C LEU A 315 4.51 14.91 15.02
N MET A 316 4.26 15.11 13.72
CA MET A 316 2.98 15.59 13.23
C MET A 316 1.83 14.63 13.55
N ASP A 317 2.05 13.31 13.51
CA ASP A 317 1.03 12.35 13.96
C ASP A 317 0.74 12.47 15.46
N PHE A 318 1.76 12.62 16.33
CA PHE A 318 1.53 12.85 17.75
C PHE A 318 0.69 14.13 18.00
N ILE A 319 0.98 15.21 17.25
CA ILE A 319 0.20 16.44 17.31
C ILE A 319 -1.23 16.20 16.81
N SER A 320 -1.40 15.45 15.72
CA SER A 320 -2.70 15.09 15.17
C SER A 320 -3.54 14.29 16.17
N GLN A 321 -2.96 13.27 16.81
CA GLN A 321 -3.62 12.50 17.87
C GLN A 321 -4.10 13.41 19.01
N LEU A 322 -3.28 14.38 19.43
CA LEU A 322 -3.67 15.38 20.43
C LEU A 322 -4.81 16.27 19.94
N ILE A 323 -4.77 16.74 18.68
CA ILE A 323 -5.84 17.55 18.08
C ILE A 323 -7.15 16.75 18.03
N HIS A 324 -7.11 15.48 17.60
CA HIS A 324 -8.27 14.60 17.54
C HIS A 324 -8.86 14.37 18.93
N TRP A 325 -8.00 14.28 19.96
CA TRP A 325 -8.40 14.19 21.35
C TRP A 325 -9.10 15.47 21.83
N ILE A 326 -8.45 16.63 21.69
CA ILE A 326 -8.97 17.93 22.13
C ILE A 326 -10.28 18.29 21.41
N LYS A 327 -10.34 18.10 20.09
CA LYS A 327 -11.51 18.43 19.27
C LYS A 327 -12.59 17.35 19.26
N ASN A 328 -12.35 16.22 19.92
CA ASN A 328 -13.26 15.06 19.96
C ASN A 328 -13.72 14.62 18.55
N ILE A 329 -12.78 14.55 17.61
CA ILE A 329 -13.05 14.07 16.23
C ILE A 329 -13.37 12.57 16.31
N LYS A 330 -14.46 12.16 15.65
CA LYS A 330 -14.93 10.77 15.57
C LYS A 330 -15.34 10.42 14.12
N PRO A 331 -15.22 9.15 13.70
CA PRO A 331 -14.65 8.01 14.44
C PRO A 331 -13.14 8.17 14.70
N ARG A 332 -12.60 7.48 15.72
CA ARG A 332 -11.20 7.62 16.12
C ARG A 332 -10.69 6.32 16.74
N ILE A 333 -9.56 5.82 16.24
CA ILE A 333 -8.86 4.65 16.77
C ILE A 333 -7.63 5.05 17.58
N HIS A 334 -7.10 4.10 18.35
CA HIS A 334 -5.87 4.29 19.10
C HIS A 334 -4.65 3.94 18.24
N ARG A 335 -3.79 4.93 17.96
CA ARG A 335 -2.60 4.74 17.10
C ARG A 335 -1.35 4.32 17.90
N GLY A 336 -1.31 4.56 19.20
CA GLY A 336 -0.16 4.19 20.04
C GLY A 336 1.12 4.96 19.70
N PHE A 337 2.26 4.48 20.22
CA PHE A 337 3.56 5.14 20.09
C PHE A 337 4.38 4.69 18.87
N VAL A 338 4.14 3.48 18.36
CA VAL A 338 4.92 2.88 17.26
C VAL A 338 4.40 3.36 15.91
N TYR A 339 3.08 3.45 15.74
CA TYR A 339 2.43 3.85 14.49
C TYR A 339 3.00 5.14 13.85
N PRO A 340 3.25 6.25 14.59
CA PRO A 340 3.85 7.45 14.00
C PRO A 340 5.11 7.20 13.15
N PHE A 341 5.93 6.22 13.54
CA PHE A 341 7.15 5.85 12.83
C PHE A 341 6.87 4.93 11.63
N VAL A 342 5.87 4.05 11.73
CA VAL A 342 5.39 3.23 10.61
C VAL A 342 4.81 4.14 9.52
N ARG A 343 3.90 5.04 9.91
CA ARG A 343 3.36 6.12 9.07
C ARG A 343 4.45 6.92 8.39
N ALA A 344 5.44 7.40 9.14
CA ALA A 344 6.55 8.16 8.57
C ALA A 344 7.39 7.33 7.58
N GLY A 345 7.51 6.02 7.79
CA GLY A 345 8.18 5.10 6.88
C GLY A 345 7.46 5.03 5.53
N ALA A 346 6.15 4.79 5.54
CA ALA A 346 5.32 4.73 4.34
C ALA A 346 5.21 6.11 3.65
N ASN A 347 4.85 7.15 4.42
CA ASN A 347 4.54 8.47 3.89
C ASN A 347 5.79 9.27 3.48
N VAL A 348 6.92 9.13 4.17
CA VAL A 348 8.14 9.91 3.89
C VAL A 348 9.22 9.05 3.25
N PHE A 349 9.69 8.03 3.96
CA PHE A 349 10.88 7.28 3.52
C PHE A 349 10.64 6.59 2.17
N MET A 350 9.59 5.77 2.08
CA MET A 350 9.25 5.04 0.85
C MET A 350 8.93 5.98 -0.31
N ARG A 351 8.12 7.02 -0.06
CA ARG A 351 7.80 8.06 -1.04
C ARG A 351 9.05 8.71 -1.65
N GLU A 352 10.01 9.09 -0.82
CA GLU A 352 11.24 9.76 -1.27
C GLU A 352 12.17 8.81 -2.02
N VAL A 353 12.31 7.56 -1.55
CA VAL A 353 13.14 6.55 -2.23
C VAL A 353 12.54 6.15 -3.58
N ASN A 354 11.23 5.90 -3.65
CA ASN A 354 10.53 5.59 -4.91
C ASN A 354 10.73 6.68 -5.94
N THR A 355 10.56 7.94 -5.54
CA THR A 355 10.71 9.08 -6.45
C THR A 355 12.15 9.20 -6.96
N CYS A 356 13.14 9.10 -6.06
CA CYS A 356 14.55 9.18 -6.45
C CYS A 356 14.96 8.05 -7.39
N THR A 357 14.47 6.82 -7.15
CA THR A 357 14.79 5.67 -7.99
C THR A 357 14.12 5.79 -9.36
N LEU A 358 12.85 6.18 -9.43
CA LEU A 358 12.16 6.45 -10.70
C LEU A 358 12.82 7.57 -11.51
N ILE A 359 13.28 8.65 -10.87
CA ILE A 359 14.07 9.69 -11.54
C ILE A 359 15.34 9.08 -12.14
N GLY A 360 16.01 8.18 -11.39
CA GLY A 360 17.16 7.43 -11.90
C GLY A 360 16.83 6.60 -13.15
N ASP A 361 15.71 5.90 -13.14
CA ASP A 361 15.24 5.08 -14.27
C ASP A 361 14.93 5.95 -15.51
N ILE A 362 14.29 7.10 -15.31
CA ILE A 362 14.03 8.11 -16.36
C ILE A 362 15.35 8.63 -16.94
N LEU A 363 16.28 9.08 -16.10
CA LEU A 363 17.55 9.67 -16.52
C LEU A 363 18.47 8.66 -17.21
N ALA A 364 18.39 7.38 -16.86
CA ALA A 364 19.06 6.30 -17.57
C ALA A 364 18.48 6.09 -18.99
N SER A 365 17.23 6.50 -19.23
CA SER A 365 16.51 6.44 -20.50
C SER A 365 16.36 5.03 -21.11
N ASP A 366 16.62 4.00 -20.31
CA ASP A 366 16.65 2.61 -20.76
C ASP A 366 15.33 1.88 -20.47
N MET A 367 14.72 2.14 -19.31
CA MET A 367 13.50 1.47 -18.85
C MET A 367 12.33 1.69 -19.83
N ASP A 368 11.60 0.63 -20.17
CA ASP A 368 10.43 0.73 -21.06
C ASP A 368 9.15 1.01 -20.28
N ILE A 369 9.03 0.40 -19.11
CA ILE A 369 7.91 0.60 -18.20
C ILE A 369 8.36 0.57 -16.75
N ALA A 370 7.80 1.43 -15.90
CA ALA A 370 7.96 1.32 -14.45
C ALA A 370 6.61 1.42 -13.77
N TYR A 371 6.43 0.70 -12.67
CA TYR A 371 5.26 0.80 -11.81
C TYR A 371 5.72 1.04 -10.38
N SER A 372 5.13 2.05 -9.73
CA SER A 372 5.45 2.36 -8.34
C SER A 372 4.22 2.74 -7.53
N THR A 373 4.09 2.09 -6.36
CA THR A 373 3.07 2.40 -5.36
C THR A 373 3.54 3.44 -4.35
N TYR A 374 2.69 4.44 -4.12
CA TYR A 374 2.83 5.45 -3.07
C TYR A 374 1.84 5.16 -1.93
N LEU A 375 2.33 4.51 -0.87
CA LEU A 375 1.57 3.95 0.26
C LEU A 375 1.01 4.99 1.24
N GLY A 376 1.51 6.23 1.20
CA GLY A 376 1.33 7.18 2.29
C GLY A 376 -0.12 7.64 2.53
N TYR A 377 -0.97 7.66 1.49
CA TYR A 377 -2.37 8.04 1.65
C TYR A 377 -3.17 6.94 2.36
N ASP A 378 -3.09 5.71 1.85
CA ASP A 378 -3.77 4.53 2.39
C ASP A 378 -3.51 4.33 3.90
N GLU A 379 -2.23 4.31 4.29
CA GLU A 379 -1.79 4.13 5.68
C GLU A 379 -2.37 5.19 6.64
N ILE A 380 -2.44 6.43 6.18
CA ILE A 380 -2.93 7.55 7.00
C ILE A 380 -4.45 7.57 7.02
N ALA A 381 -5.09 7.28 5.89
CA ALA A 381 -6.55 7.26 5.73
C ALA A 381 -7.17 6.15 6.58
N HIS A 382 -6.53 4.99 6.69
CA HIS A 382 -6.92 3.92 7.60
C HIS A 382 -7.04 4.36 9.06
N HIS A 383 -6.11 5.18 9.52
CA HIS A 383 -6.00 5.56 10.93
C HIS A 383 -6.63 6.91 11.29
N SER A 384 -6.82 7.79 10.29
CA SER A 384 -7.29 9.16 10.49
C SER A 384 -8.64 9.43 9.82
N GLY A 385 -8.95 8.69 8.76
CA GLY A 385 -10.12 8.89 7.92
C GLY A 385 -9.75 9.43 6.55
N VAL A 386 -10.55 9.06 5.55
CA VAL A 386 -10.27 9.29 4.11
C VAL A 386 -10.24 10.76 3.68
N GLN A 387 -10.85 11.65 4.48
CA GLN A 387 -10.91 13.10 4.25
C GLN A 387 -10.21 13.91 5.35
N ASP A 388 -9.44 13.23 6.22
CA ASP A 388 -8.75 13.91 7.31
C ASP A 388 -7.65 14.86 6.77
N PRO A 389 -7.39 16.01 7.43
CA PRO A 389 -6.28 16.89 7.06
C PRO A 389 -4.93 16.18 6.93
N ASP A 390 -4.69 15.12 7.71
CA ASP A 390 -3.49 14.30 7.61
C ASP A 390 -3.43 13.51 6.30
N ALA A 391 -4.56 12.93 5.87
CA ALA A 391 -4.65 12.21 4.61
C ALA A 391 -4.40 13.16 3.42
N PHE A 392 -4.97 14.36 3.45
CA PHE A 392 -4.70 15.39 2.43
C PHE A 392 -3.28 15.97 2.50
N TYR A 393 -2.63 15.95 3.68
CA TYR A 393 -1.21 16.24 3.79
C TYR A 393 -0.35 15.19 3.06
N ALA A 394 -0.71 13.90 3.16
CA ALA A 394 -0.04 12.83 2.41
C ALA A 394 -0.14 13.08 0.89
N LEU A 395 -1.34 13.39 0.38
CA LEU A 395 -1.58 13.70 -1.04
C LEU A 395 -0.75 14.90 -1.53
N ARG A 396 -0.64 15.97 -0.73
CA ARG A 396 0.26 17.10 -1.05
C ARG A 396 1.71 16.65 -1.18
N GLY A 397 2.15 15.75 -0.31
CA GLY A 397 3.48 15.18 -0.36
C GLY A 397 3.72 14.34 -1.62
N ILE A 398 2.73 13.55 -2.04
CA ILE A 398 2.75 12.73 -3.26
C ILE A 398 2.75 13.61 -4.52
N ASP A 399 1.86 14.61 -4.60
CA ASP A 399 1.77 15.53 -5.75
C ASP A 399 3.10 16.28 -5.99
N LYS A 400 3.80 16.68 -4.92
CA LYS A 400 5.16 17.23 -5.01
C LYS A 400 6.15 16.26 -5.68
N GLN A 401 6.04 14.95 -5.43
CA GLN A 401 6.89 13.96 -6.09
C GLN A 401 6.57 13.82 -7.57
N PHE A 402 5.28 13.87 -7.93
CA PHE A 402 4.88 13.87 -9.34
C PHE A 402 5.42 15.09 -10.06
N LYS A 403 5.50 16.24 -9.40
CA LYS A 403 6.17 17.42 -9.95
C LYS A 403 7.66 17.18 -10.20
N ARG A 404 8.36 16.54 -9.26
CA ARG A 404 9.79 16.19 -9.39
C ARG A 404 10.00 15.24 -10.57
N LEU A 405 9.16 14.21 -10.71
CA LEU A 405 9.19 13.29 -11.86
C LEU A 405 8.95 14.03 -13.17
N GLN A 406 7.91 14.88 -13.25
CA GLN A 406 7.63 15.70 -14.44
C GLN A 406 8.81 16.60 -14.82
N ASN A 407 9.46 17.23 -13.83
CA ASN A 407 10.63 18.07 -14.06
C ASN A 407 11.83 17.27 -14.56
N SER A 408 12.00 16.02 -14.10
CA SER A 408 13.09 15.14 -14.57
C SER A 408 13.03 14.83 -16.07
N LEU A 409 11.82 14.81 -16.65
CA LEU A 409 11.60 14.55 -18.09
C LEU A 409 12.28 15.58 -19.00
N LYS A 410 12.57 16.79 -18.50
CA LYS A 410 13.24 17.86 -19.25
C LYS A 410 14.72 17.56 -19.56
N TYR A 411 15.30 16.55 -18.92
CA TYR A 411 16.73 16.21 -19.04
C TYR A 411 17.00 15.00 -19.95
N THR A 412 15.97 14.30 -20.39
CA THR A 412 16.06 13.11 -21.25
C THR A 412 15.69 13.46 -22.68
N LYS A 413 16.37 12.83 -23.66
CA LYS A 413 15.92 12.90 -25.06
C LYS A 413 14.80 11.92 -25.35
N ARG A 414 14.74 10.80 -24.60
CA ARG A 414 13.65 9.83 -24.72
C ARG A 414 12.41 10.39 -24.01
N PRO A 415 11.24 10.43 -24.68
CA PRO A 415 9.99 10.83 -24.03
C PRO A 415 9.52 9.75 -23.05
N TYR A 416 8.83 10.17 -22.00
CA TYR A 416 8.14 9.28 -21.07
C TYR A 416 6.71 9.79 -20.85
N TYR A 417 5.76 8.86 -20.81
CA TYR A 417 4.40 9.14 -20.38
C TYR A 417 4.25 8.84 -18.90
N LEU A 418 3.63 9.77 -18.16
CA LEU A 418 3.24 9.56 -16.77
C LEU A 418 1.77 9.13 -16.76
N VAL A 419 1.47 8.05 -16.04
CA VAL A 419 0.11 7.57 -15.79
C VAL A 419 -0.04 7.48 -14.29
N VAL A 420 -1.08 8.08 -13.73
CA VAL A 420 -1.39 8.00 -12.30
C VAL A 420 -2.64 7.17 -12.15
N GLN A 421 -2.67 6.22 -11.22
CA GLN A 421 -3.89 5.46 -10.95
C GLN A 421 -4.04 5.20 -9.46
N SER A 422 -5.19 4.63 -9.10
CA SER A 422 -5.38 3.97 -7.83
C SER A 422 -5.86 2.55 -8.08
N ASP A 423 -5.49 1.64 -7.18
CA ASP A 423 -5.85 0.22 -7.19
C ASP A 423 -7.21 -0.05 -6.55
N HIS A 424 -7.55 0.71 -5.51
CA HIS A 424 -8.87 0.76 -4.89
C HIS A 424 -9.06 2.10 -4.18
N GLY A 425 -10.28 2.38 -3.71
CA GLY A 425 -10.53 3.50 -2.83
C GLY A 425 -10.52 3.10 -1.35
N GLN A 426 -11.03 4.00 -0.50
CA GLN A 426 -11.43 3.68 0.87
C GLN A 426 -12.83 4.26 1.17
N THR A 427 -13.54 3.63 2.09
CA THR A 427 -14.80 4.12 2.66
C THR A 427 -14.61 4.39 4.15
N ASN A 428 -15.11 5.51 4.65
CA ASN A 428 -14.94 5.90 6.05
C ASN A 428 -16.03 5.28 6.95
N GLY A 429 -15.81 5.23 8.26
CA GLY A 429 -16.88 4.91 9.21
C GLY A 429 -16.39 4.49 10.58
N ALA A 430 -17.29 4.52 11.57
CA ALA A 430 -17.00 3.89 12.86
C ALA A 430 -16.88 2.38 12.68
N THR A 431 -15.90 1.78 13.35
CA THR A 431 -15.64 0.34 13.30
C THR A 431 -16.82 -0.43 13.87
N PHE A 432 -16.95 -1.71 13.52
CA PHE A 432 -17.99 -2.59 14.03
C PHE A 432 -17.99 -2.62 15.56
N LYS A 433 -16.79 -2.70 16.16
CA LYS A 433 -16.60 -2.63 17.62
C LYS A 433 -17.00 -1.29 18.22
N GLN A 434 -16.68 -0.18 17.56
CA GLN A 434 -17.09 1.15 18.03
C GLN A 434 -18.61 1.36 18.00
N ARG A 435 -19.29 0.76 17.01
CA ARG A 435 -20.75 0.88 16.86
C ARG A 435 -21.50 -0.03 17.83
N TYR A 436 -21.07 -1.27 17.95
CA TYR A 436 -21.86 -2.33 18.61
C TYR A 436 -21.23 -2.85 19.92
N GLY A 437 -20.03 -2.41 20.27
CA GLY A 437 -19.33 -2.83 21.49
C GLY A 437 -18.70 -4.23 21.43
N ILE A 438 -18.93 -4.96 20.34
CA ILE A 438 -18.46 -6.33 20.10
C ILE A 438 -17.68 -6.40 18.79
N THR A 439 -16.75 -7.35 18.68
CA THR A 439 -16.04 -7.65 17.41
C THR A 439 -16.83 -8.65 16.56
N LEU A 440 -16.41 -8.86 15.31
CA LEU A 440 -16.97 -9.96 14.49
C LEU A 440 -16.69 -11.33 15.13
N GLU A 441 -15.55 -11.51 15.77
CA GLU A 441 -15.24 -12.74 16.52
C GLU A 441 -16.24 -12.93 17.65
N ASP A 442 -16.51 -11.90 18.45
CA ASP A 442 -17.44 -11.98 19.57
C ASP A 442 -18.84 -12.36 19.06
N LEU A 443 -19.31 -11.74 17.98
CA LEU A 443 -20.57 -12.09 17.34
C LEU A 443 -20.60 -13.56 16.90
N VAL A 444 -19.54 -14.03 16.21
CA VAL A 444 -19.46 -15.44 15.78
C VAL A 444 -19.39 -16.39 16.97
N ARG A 445 -18.68 -16.02 18.03
CA ARG A 445 -18.54 -16.78 19.27
C ARG A 445 -19.86 -16.96 19.99
N GLU A 446 -20.68 -15.90 20.07
CA GLU A 446 -22.01 -15.97 20.68
C GLU A 446 -22.98 -16.89 19.93
N LEU A 447 -22.73 -17.14 18.65
CA LEU A 447 -23.57 -17.98 17.78
C LEU A 447 -23.07 -19.42 17.64
N LEU A 448 -21.98 -19.76 18.33
CA LEU A 448 -21.32 -21.05 18.28
C LEU A 448 -21.31 -21.72 19.67
N PRO A 449 -21.21 -23.06 19.74
CA PRO A 449 -21.02 -23.77 21.02
C PRO A 449 -19.78 -23.29 21.77
N GLU A 450 -19.85 -23.22 23.11
CA GLU A 450 -18.76 -22.72 23.98
C GLU A 450 -17.47 -23.55 23.85
N GLU A 451 -17.58 -24.82 23.47
CA GLU A 451 -16.46 -25.74 23.34
C GLU A 451 -15.62 -25.51 22.07
N LEU A 452 -16.06 -24.67 21.12
CA LEU A 452 -15.30 -24.38 19.91
C LEU A 452 -14.15 -23.40 20.18
N ILE A 453 -12.95 -23.77 19.72
CA ILE A 453 -11.80 -22.88 19.73
C ILE A 453 -11.91 -21.94 18.52
N ILE A 454 -12.10 -20.65 18.77
CA ILE A 454 -12.10 -19.64 17.71
C ILE A 454 -10.73 -18.97 17.69
N TYR A 455 -10.07 -19.05 16.55
CA TYR A 455 -8.92 -18.23 16.23
C TYR A 455 -9.40 -17.05 15.40
N SER A 456 -9.04 -15.84 15.79
CA SER A 456 -9.37 -14.65 15.01
C SER A 456 -8.12 -13.84 14.70
N GLU A 457 -8.10 -13.26 13.52
CA GLU A 457 -7.11 -12.25 13.15
C GLU A 457 -7.87 -11.01 12.68
N LEU A 458 -8.33 -10.22 13.67
CA LEU A 458 -9.11 -9.00 13.48
C LEU A 458 -8.30 -7.72 13.76
N SER A 459 -7.11 -7.86 14.32
CA SER A 459 -6.20 -6.75 14.62
C SER A 459 -5.12 -6.63 13.55
N SER A 460 -5.35 -5.84 12.51
CA SER A 460 -4.25 -5.11 11.88
C SER A 460 -4.18 -3.73 12.55
N ASN A 461 -3.51 -3.62 13.70
CA ASN A 461 -3.14 -2.29 14.22
C ASN A 461 -2.09 -1.59 13.34
N GLU A 462 -1.72 -2.24 12.22
CA GLU A 462 -0.63 -1.89 11.34
C GLU A 462 -1.02 -2.34 9.93
N ASP A 463 -1.07 -1.39 9.00
CA ASP A 463 -1.45 -1.64 7.60
C ASP A 463 -0.36 -2.44 6.87
N HIS A 464 -0.48 -2.56 5.54
CA HIS A 464 0.42 -3.32 4.67
C HIS A 464 1.92 -3.09 4.96
N PHE A 465 2.29 -1.86 5.33
CA PHE A 465 3.68 -1.47 5.61
C PHE A 465 4.13 -1.87 7.02
N GLY A 466 3.33 -1.66 8.06
CA GLY A 466 3.74 -1.96 9.45
C GLY A 466 3.93 -3.45 9.71
N GLN A 467 3.10 -4.32 9.13
CA GLN A 467 3.25 -5.78 9.22
C GLN A 467 4.62 -6.27 8.74
N ALA A 468 5.25 -5.58 7.78
CA ALA A 468 6.58 -5.93 7.29
C ALA A 468 7.71 -5.61 8.29
N PHE A 469 7.52 -4.58 9.13
CA PHE A 469 8.54 -4.05 10.04
C PHE A 469 8.43 -4.56 11.47
N THR A 470 7.21 -4.78 11.98
CA THR A 470 7.02 -5.09 13.41
C THR A 470 6.86 -6.58 13.69
N ARG A 471 6.38 -7.37 12.72
CA ARG A 471 6.13 -8.81 12.89
C ARG A 471 6.32 -9.56 11.57
N PRO A 472 7.53 -10.05 11.25
CA PRO A 472 7.64 -11.18 10.34
C PRO A 472 6.77 -12.28 10.95
N ILE A 473 5.67 -12.65 10.30
CA ILE A 473 4.67 -13.59 10.81
C ILE A 473 5.34 -14.96 11.02
N ASP A 474 5.92 -15.17 12.19
CA ASP A 474 6.33 -16.46 12.75
C ASP A 474 5.34 -16.93 13.83
N SER A 475 4.32 -16.12 14.17
CA SER A 475 3.34 -16.43 15.22
C SER A 475 2.33 -17.52 14.85
N SER A 476 2.16 -17.86 13.57
CA SER A 476 1.31 -18.99 13.17
C SER A 476 2.02 -20.34 13.36
N LYS A 477 3.37 -20.38 13.35
CA LYS A 477 4.13 -21.63 13.56
C LYS A 477 4.23 -22.04 15.02
N SER A 478 4.20 -21.12 15.98
CA SER A 478 4.42 -21.48 17.39
C SER A 478 3.17 -22.04 18.07
N TYR A 479 1.96 -21.58 17.71
CA TYR A 479 0.73 -22.14 18.27
C TYR A 479 0.29 -23.46 17.63
N LEU A 480 0.61 -23.69 16.35
CA LEU A 480 0.27 -24.93 15.64
C LEU A 480 1.27 -26.08 15.88
N LYS A 481 2.45 -25.82 16.43
CA LYS A 481 3.47 -26.86 16.67
C LYS A 481 3.25 -27.66 17.95
N ASP A 482 2.67 -27.07 18.98
CA ASP A 482 2.62 -27.67 20.33
C ASP A 482 1.46 -28.65 20.56
N LYS A 483 0.68 -28.99 19.54
CA LYS A 483 -0.40 -30.01 19.63
C LYS A 483 -0.30 -31.11 18.57
N LYS A 484 0.90 -31.40 18.05
CA LYS A 484 1.13 -32.64 17.31
C LYS A 484 1.27 -33.80 18.29
N ASP A 485 0.19 -34.57 18.36
CA ASP A 485 0.03 -35.92 18.93
C ASP A 485 -1.02 -35.92 20.06
N TYR A 486 -2.33 -35.92 19.75
CA TYR A 486 -3.34 -36.64 20.56
C TYR A 486 -4.66 -36.80 19.77
N THR A 487 -4.85 -38.00 19.21
CA THR A 487 -6.11 -38.74 19.02
C THR A 487 -7.44 -38.00 18.75
N VAL A 488 -7.83 -37.79 17.48
CA VAL A 488 -9.27 -37.70 17.09
C VAL A 488 -9.55 -38.46 15.79
N LYS A 489 -10.03 -39.71 15.95
CA LYS A 489 -10.48 -40.59 14.85
C LYS A 489 -11.91 -41.10 15.03
N LYS A 490 -12.66 -40.60 16.02
CA LYS A 490 -13.98 -41.14 16.41
C LYS A 490 -15.16 -40.16 16.26
N SER A 491 -14.92 -38.85 16.20
CA SER A 491 -15.95 -37.82 15.92
C SER A 491 -16.09 -37.50 14.42
N ARG A 492 -15.00 -37.62 13.64
CA ARG A 492 -14.99 -37.43 12.18
C ARG A 492 -15.97 -38.36 11.46
N ASP A 493 -15.91 -39.67 11.73
CA ASP A 493 -16.73 -40.67 11.05
C ASP A 493 -18.25 -40.49 11.27
N LEU A 494 -18.68 -39.99 12.44
CA LEU A 494 -20.11 -39.82 12.74
C LEU A 494 -20.70 -38.60 12.01
N VAL A 495 -19.91 -37.53 11.90
CA VAL A 495 -20.31 -36.28 11.23
C VAL A 495 -20.18 -36.41 9.72
N ASP A 496 -19.14 -37.08 9.21
CA ASP A 496 -18.98 -37.36 7.79
C ASP A 496 -20.12 -38.23 7.24
N ASN A 497 -20.57 -39.25 7.98
CA ASN A 497 -21.77 -40.02 7.63
C ASN A 497 -23.04 -39.15 7.64
N THR A 498 -23.13 -38.17 8.54
CA THR A 498 -24.26 -37.25 8.60
C THR A 498 -24.27 -36.28 7.42
N LEU A 499 -23.09 -35.80 6.99
CA LEU A 499 -22.89 -34.94 5.82
C LEU A 499 -23.16 -35.69 4.51
N ASP A 500 -22.67 -36.91 4.39
CA ASP A 500 -22.94 -37.79 3.24
C ASP A 500 -24.44 -38.07 3.10
N ASN A 501 -25.16 -38.24 4.22
CA ASN A 501 -26.60 -38.42 4.21
C ASN A 501 -27.37 -37.13 3.84
N ILE A 502 -26.83 -35.94 4.13
CA ILE A 502 -27.41 -34.66 3.67
C ILE A 502 -27.25 -34.52 2.16
N LYS A 503 -26.04 -34.78 1.64
CA LYS A 503 -25.75 -34.76 0.20
C LYS A 503 -26.61 -35.75 -0.61
N LYS A 504 -27.07 -36.84 0.03
CA LYS A 504 -27.93 -37.89 -0.57
C LYS A 504 -29.43 -37.71 -0.31
N SER A 505 -29.84 -36.83 0.60
CA SER A 505 -31.26 -36.58 0.90
C SER A 505 -31.89 -35.71 -0.19
N PRO A 506 -33.13 -35.97 -0.64
CA PRO A 506 -33.82 -35.06 -1.56
C PRO A 506 -33.96 -33.71 -0.87
N VAL A 507 -33.24 -32.71 -1.37
CA VAL A 507 -33.28 -31.36 -0.84
C VAL A 507 -34.68 -30.81 -1.10
N GLY A 508 -35.50 -30.81 -0.06
CA GLY A 508 -36.86 -30.26 -0.13
C GLY A 508 -36.76 -28.75 -0.32
N LYS A 509 -37.61 -28.19 -1.20
CA LYS A 509 -37.75 -26.75 -1.44
C LYS A 509 -38.08 -26.02 -0.14
N GLY A 510 -37.05 -25.72 0.66
CA GLY A 510 -37.17 -24.99 1.91
C GLY A 510 -37.29 -23.50 1.61
N LYS A 511 -38.23 -22.82 2.27
CA LYS A 511 -38.30 -21.36 2.23
C LYS A 511 -37.20 -20.80 3.14
N VAL A 512 -36.06 -20.46 2.53
CA VAL A 512 -34.86 -20.00 3.23
C VAL A 512 -35.15 -18.72 4.01
N LEU A 513 -35.94 -17.81 3.45
CA LEU A 513 -36.30 -16.54 4.08
C LEU A 513 -37.17 -16.72 5.33
N GLU A 514 -38.20 -17.58 5.26
CA GLU A 514 -39.04 -17.91 6.42
C GLU A 514 -38.20 -18.50 7.56
N TYR A 515 -37.25 -19.39 7.24
CA TYR A 515 -36.32 -19.91 8.25
C TYR A 515 -35.46 -18.82 8.88
N ILE A 516 -35.11 -17.74 8.20
CA ILE A 516 -34.28 -16.68 8.78
C ILE A 516 -35.12 -15.74 9.66
N GLN A 517 -36.32 -15.38 9.20
CA GLN A 517 -37.20 -14.42 9.87
C GLN A 517 -37.86 -15.01 11.12
N ASP A 518 -38.29 -16.27 11.06
CA ASP A 518 -39.03 -16.91 12.15
C ASP A 518 -38.11 -17.57 13.20
N TYR A 519 -36.79 -17.54 12.99
CA TYR A 519 -35.85 -18.25 13.85
C TYR A 519 -35.45 -17.42 15.06
N GLU A 520 -35.87 -17.90 16.24
CA GLU A 520 -35.43 -17.40 17.52
C GLU A 520 -34.08 -18.02 17.89
N ILE A 521 -33.05 -17.17 18.02
CA ILE A 521 -31.69 -17.59 18.39
C ILE A 521 -31.72 -18.31 19.74
N SER A 522 -31.39 -19.60 19.72
CA SER A 522 -31.38 -20.43 20.91
C SER A 522 -30.11 -20.13 21.71
N ARG A 523 -30.18 -19.25 22.71
CA ARG A 523 -29.08 -18.98 23.67
C ARG A 523 -28.76 -20.17 24.60
N LYS A 524 -28.88 -21.41 24.13
CA LYS A 524 -28.60 -22.63 24.89
C LYS A 524 -27.33 -23.27 24.35
N PRO A 525 -26.39 -23.68 25.22
CA PRO A 525 -25.18 -24.37 24.77
C PRO A 525 -25.57 -25.68 24.09
N LEU A 526 -25.11 -25.86 22.85
CA LEU A 526 -25.23 -27.13 22.14
C LEU A 526 -24.30 -28.14 22.82
N LYS A 527 -24.82 -29.32 23.18
CA LYS A 527 -24.09 -30.39 23.86
C LYS A 527 -23.12 -31.13 22.92
N TYR A 528 -22.07 -30.48 22.44
CA TYR A 528 -21.01 -31.15 21.68
C TYR A 528 -19.67 -31.00 22.41
N THR A 529 -19.08 -32.12 22.82
CA THR A 529 -17.70 -32.15 23.33
C THR A 529 -16.74 -31.99 22.16
N ALA A 530 -16.28 -30.77 21.94
CA ALA A 530 -15.47 -30.37 20.81
C ALA A 530 -14.01 -30.13 21.23
N GLU A 531 -13.32 -31.17 21.72
CA GLU A 531 -11.95 -30.99 22.25
C GLU A 531 -10.90 -30.56 21.19
N GLU A 532 -11.24 -30.49 19.89
CA GLU A 532 -10.32 -30.04 18.82
C GLU A 532 -11.02 -29.31 17.64
N SER A 533 -12.14 -28.63 17.88
CA SER A 533 -12.86 -27.96 16.78
C SER A 533 -12.45 -26.50 16.65
N GLU A 534 -11.83 -26.15 15.52
CA GLU A 534 -11.30 -24.81 15.23
C GLU A 534 -12.22 -24.04 14.25
N VAL A 535 -12.52 -22.78 14.57
CA VAL A 535 -13.14 -21.83 13.62
C VAL A 535 -12.18 -20.68 13.45
N ILE A 536 -11.90 -20.30 12.21
CA ILE A 536 -11.04 -19.16 11.90
C ILE A 536 -11.91 -18.00 11.40
N VAL A 537 -11.86 -16.86 12.09
CA VAL A 537 -12.53 -15.62 11.70
C VAL A 537 -11.50 -14.59 11.30
N LEU A 538 -11.49 -14.20 10.04
CA LEU A 538 -10.58 -13.17 9.52
C LEU A 538 -11.38 -11.93 9.13
N ALA A 539 -10.77 -10.76 9.28
CA ALA A 539 -11.30 -9.51 8.73
C ALA A 539 -10.41 -8.98 7.61
N SER A 540 -11.00 -8.18 6.75
CA SER A 540 -10.36 -7.57 5.59
C SER A 540 -11.10 -6.26 5.32
N GLY A 541 -10.86 -5.28 6.18
CA GLY A 541 -11.66 -4.06 6.31
C GLY A 541 -13.09 -4.37 6.71
N ASN A 542 -14.05 -4.06 5.85
CA ASN A 542 -15.49 -4.32 6.08
C ASN A 542 -15.97 -5.67 5.52
N LEU A 543 -15.03 -6.51 5.07
CA LEU A 543 -15.25 -7.90 4.65
C LEU A 543 -14.77 -8.86 5.75
N GLY A 544 -15.64 -9.76 6.18
CA GLY A 544 -15.36 -10.84 7.13
C GLY A 544 -15.34 -12.20 6.43
N LEU A 545 -14.46 -13.08 6.89
CA LEU A 545 -14.30 -14.43 6.36
C LEU A 545 -14.38 -15.43 7.52
N ILE A 546 -15.36 -16.33 7.48
CA ILE A 546 -15.56 -17.37 8.49
C ILE A 546 -15.24 -18.72 7.87
N TYR A 547 -14.24 -19.40 8.42
CA TYR A 547 -13.82 -20.74 8.02
C TYR A 547 -14.11 -21.74 9.15
N LEU A 548 -14.89 -22.76 8.83
CA LEU A 548 -15.17 -23.93 9.66
C LEU A 548 -14.10 -24.98 9.35
N THR A 549 -12.99 -24.95 10.08
CA THR A 549 -11.74 -25.62 9.69
C THR A 549 -11.64 -27.09 10.11
N GLN A 550 -12.72 -27.63 10.72
CA GLN A 550 -12.84 -29.06 11.01
C GLN A 550 -12.93 -29.89 9.72
N TRP A 551 -13.49 -29.30 8.66
CA TRP A 551 -13.60 -29.88 7.33
C TRP A 551 -12.56 -29.29 6.40
N THR A 552 -12.03 -30.08 5.48
CA THR A 552 -11.11 -29.58 4.43
C THR A 552 -11.87 -28.87 3.31
N GLU A 553 -13.10 -29.29 3.05
CA GLU A 553 -13.97 -28.74 2.02
C GLU A 553 -14.82 -27.58 2.56
N ARG A 554 -15.28 -26.73 1.64
CA ARG A 554 -16.25 -25.68 1.95
C ARG A 554 -17.62 -26.30 2.28
N LEU A 555 -18.18 -25.94 3.43
CA LEU A 555 -19.51 -26.36 3.83
C LEU A 555 -20.60 -25.57 3.10
N SER A 556 -21.70 -26.25 2.81
CA SER A 556 -22.90 -25.67 2.23
C SER A 556 -23.85 -25.07 3.29
N TYR A 557 -24.77 -24.22 2.85
CA TYR A 557 -25.85 -23.63 3.63
C TYR A 557 -26.63 -24.71 4.39
N GLU A 558 -26.98 -25.81 3.72
CA GLU A 558 -27.74 -26.91 4.32
C GLU A 558 -26.96 -27.64 5.41
N GLU A 559 -25.65 -27.81 5.21
CA GLU A 559 -24.74 -28.42 6.20
C GLU A 559 -24.54 -27.49 7.40
N ILE A 560 -24.25 -26.20 7.16
CA ILE A 560 -24.08 -25.18 8.21
C ILE A 560 -25.38 -25.05 9.03
N LYS A 561 -26.53 -24.94 8.39
CA LYS A 561 -27.84 -24.87 9.06
C LYS A 561 -28.08 -26.05 10.00
N LYS A 562 -27.62 -27.25 9.64
CA LYS A 562 -27.82 -28.44 10.46
C LYS A 562 -26.83 -28.52 11.63
N LEU A 563 -25.57 -28.13 11.38
CA LEU A 563 -24.49 -28.21 12.35
C LEU A 563 -24.51 -27.04 13.35
N PHE A 564 -24.76 -25.84 12.86
CA PHE A 564 -24.71 -24.56 13.57
C PHE A 564 -25.98 -23.73 13.24
N PRO A 565 -27.15 -24.14 13.73
CA PRO A 565 -28.43 -23.57 13.32
C PRO A 565 -28.62 -22.09 13.72
N ASP A 566 -27.89 -21.60 14.72
CA ASP A 566 -27.94 -20.20 15.16
C ASP A 566 -27.02 -19.28 14.32
N LEU A 567 -26.01 -19.83 13.63
CA LEU A 567 -24.95 -19.04 12.99
C LEU A 567 -25.45 -18.16 11.85
N ILE A 568 -26.14 -18.75 10.86
CA ILE A 568 -26.62 -17.98 9.71
C ILE A 568 -27.71 -16.96 10.12
N PRO A 569 -28.79 -17.34 10.82
CA PRO A 569 -29.79 -16.37 11.28
C PRO A 569 -29.20 -15.28 12.18
N GLY A 570 -28.34 -15.65 13.13
CA GLY A 570 -27.74 -14.70 14.06
C GLY A 570 -26.85 -13.65 13.40
N LEU A 571 -26.08 -14.05 12.37
CA LEU A 571 -25.28 -13.11 11.60
C LEU A 571 -26.16 -12.11 10.84
N VAL A 572 -27.16 -12.57 10.09
CA VAL A 572 -27.96 -11.69 9.21
C VAL A 572 -29.01 -10.87 9.95
N GLN A 573 -29.42 -11.28 11.16
CA GLN A 573 -30.30 -10.48 12.01
C GLN A 573 -29.58 -9.33 12.71
N HIS A 574 -28.24 -9.38 12.85
CA HIS A 574 -27.45 -8.32 13.46
C HIS A 574 -27.39 -7.08 12.56
N GLU A 575 -27.76 -5.91 13.08
CA GLU A 575 -27.87 -4.65 12.30
C GLU A 575 -26.57 -4.19 11.62
N GLY A 576 -25.43 -4.61 12.16
CA GLY A 576 -24.11 -4.33 11.58
C GLY A 576 -23.75 -5.15 10.34
N ILE A 577 -24.50 -6.19 10.01
CA ILE A 577 -24.25 -7.05 8.85
C ILE A 577 -25.17 -6.62 7.70
N GLY A 578 -24.59 -6.30 6.54
CA GLY A 578 -25.36 -5.95 5.34
C GLY A 578 -25.89 -7.20 4.65
N PHE A 579 -24.98 -8.13 4.38
CA PHE A 579 -25.32 -9.45 3.85
C PHE A 579 -24.21 -10.47 4.15
N ILE A 580 -24.56 -11.75 4.05
CA ILE A 580 -23.59 -12.85 3.96
C ILE A 580 -23.70 -13.54 2.61
N MET A 581 -22.62 -14.16 2.13
CA MET A 581 -22.62 -15.07 1.00
C MET A 581 -22.27 -16.49 1.44
N VAL A 582 -23.15 -17.44 1.09
CA VAL A 582 -23.00 -18.88 1.39
C VAL A 582 -23.25 -19.72 0.14
N HIS A 583 -22.68 -20.92 0.09
CA HIS A 583 -22.93 -21.89 -0.98
C HIS A 583 -24.12 -22.79 -0.62
N SER A 584 -25.20 -22.86 -1.40
CA SER A 584 -26.27 -23.85 -1.24
C SER A 584 -26.14 -24.97 -2.27
N LEU A 585 -26.39 -26.22 -1.85
CA LEU A 585 -26.44 -27.37 -2.75
C LEU A 585 -27.63 -27.30 -3.71
N GLU A 586 -28.77 -26.77 -3.25
CA GLU A 586 -30.00 -26.65 -4.05
C GLU A 586 -29.95 -25.45 -5.00
N TRP A 587 -29.57 -24.28 -4.47
CA TRP A 587 -29.75 -23.01 -5.14
C TRP A 587 -28.46 -22.42 -5.72
N GLY A 588 -27.30 -23.01 -5.38
CA GLY A 588 -26.00 -22.43 -5.66
C GLY A 588 -25.68 -21.26 -4.72
N PRO A 589 -24.87 -20.28 -5.13
CA PRO A 589 -24.52 -19.14 -4.27
C PRO A 589 -25.75 -18.29 -3.88
N LEU A 590 -25.87 -18.01 -2.59
CA LEU A 590 -26.90 -17.15 -2.01
C LEU A 590 -26.23 -15.93 -1.38
N ALA A 591 -26.76 -14.73 -1.64
CA ALA A 591 -26.52 -13.56 -0.80
C ALA A 591 -27.74 -13.37 0.10
N ILE A 592 -27.54 -13.33 1.41
CA ILE A 592 -28.60 -13.35 2.41
C ILE A 592 -28.47 -12.09 3.27
N GLY A 593 -29.51 -11.27 3.30
CA GLY A 593 -29.67 -10.16 4.24
C GLY A 593 -30.80 -10.44 5.23
N LYS A 594 -31.05 -9.47 6.11
CA LYS A 594 -32.07 -9.57 7.16
C LYS A 594 -33.49 -9.83 6.62
N GLU A 595 -33.87 -9.08 5.59
CA GLU A 595 -35.25 -9.05 5.06
C GLU A 595 -35.37 -9.64 3.64
N GLY A 596 -34.31 -10.28 3.14
CA GLY A 596 -34.37 -10.87 1.81
C GLY A 596 -33.12 -11.59 1.35
N ILE A 597 -33.28 -12.33 0.26
CA ILE A 597 -32.31 -13.26 -0.30
C ILE A 597 -32.17 -13.00 -1.80
N TYR A 598 -30.93 -12.89 -2.25
CA TYR A 598 -30.59 -12.92 -3.65
C TYR A 598 -30.02 -14.28 -4.03
N TYR A 599 -30.78 -15.03 -4.84
CA TYR A 599 -30.35 -16.24 -5.50
C TYR A 599 -29.43 -15.92 -6.67
N LEU A 600 -28.12 -15.82 -6.39
CA LEU A 600 -27.15 -15.26 -7.33
C LEU A 600 -27.06 -16.06 -8.62
N LYS A 601 -27.24 -17.39 -8.61
CA LYS A 601 -27.14 -18.21 -9.84
C LYS A 601 -28.25 -17.93 -10.85
N CYS A 602 -29.50 -17.84 -10.39
CA CYS A 602 -30.68 -17.72 -11.24
C CYS A 602 -31.26 -16.30 -11.33
N ASP A 603 -30.59 -15.32 -10.74
CA ASP A 603 -30.98 -13.91 -10.80
C ASP A 603 -32.38 -13.64 -10.22
N ARG A 604 -32.70 -14.32 -9.11
CA ARG A 604 -33.99 -14.19 -8.41
C ARG A 604 -33.81 -13.56 -7.05
N ILE A 605 -34.69 -12.63 -6.70
CA ILE A 605 -34.74 -12.00 -5.38
C ILE A 605 -36.03 -12.43 -4.67
N GLU A 606 -35.93 -12.74 -3.38
CA GLU A 606 -37.05 -13.04 -2.49
C GLU A 606 -36.98 -12.10 -1.28
N GLY A 607 -38.05 -11.36 -1.01
CA GLY A 607 -38.02 -10.25 -0.05
C GLY A 607 -37.29 -9.02 -0.61
N ASP A 608 -36.55 -8.31 0.25
CA ASP A 608 -35.74 -7.16 -0.15
C ASP A 608 -34.45 -7.58 -0.86
N ASN A 609 -33.92 -6.75 -1.75
CA ASN A 609 -32.63 -7.01 -2.39
C ASN A 609 -31.47 -6.70 -1.42
N PRO A 610 -30.74 -7.69 -0.89
CA PRO A 610 -29.64 -7.45 0.04
C PRO A 610 -28.43 -6.74 -0.60
N LEU A 611 -28.35 -6.69 -1.93
CA LEU A 611 -27.25 -6.08 -2.67
C LEU A 611 -27.59 -4.70 -3.25
N ARG A 612 -28.78 -4.16 -2.96
CA ARG A 612 -29.32 -2.94 -3.59
C ARG A 612 -28.35 -1.76 -3.59
N ASP A 613 -27.68 -1.52 -2.47
CA ASP A 613 -26.84 -0.32 -2.27
C ASP A 613 -25.35 -0.56 -2.58
N PHE A 614 -24.98 -1.77 -3.01
CA PHE A 614 -23.58 -2.18 -3.20
C PHE A 614 -23.07 -2.04 -4.65
N GLY A 615 -23.90 -1.50 -5.55
CA GLY A 615 -23.58 -1.30 -6.96
C GLY A 615 -24.15 -2.40 -7.88
N GLU A 616 -24.32 -2.06 -9.16
CA GLU A 616 -24.99 -2.93 -10.14
C GLU A 616 -24.23 -4.23 -10.40
N ASN A 617 -22.90 -4.19 -10.32
CA ASN A 617 -22.02 -5.34 -10.53
C ASN A 617 -21.78 -6.19 -9.26
N ALA A 618 -22.38 -5.86 -8.11
CA ALA A 618 -22.18 -6.60 -6.86
C ALA A 618 -22.46 -8.11 -7.00
N ARG A 619 -23.53 -8.47 -7.74
CA ARG A 619 -23.84 -9.87 -8.06
C ARG A 619 -22.75 -10.54 -8.89
N HIS A 620 -22.19 -9.83 -9.88
CA HIS A 620 -21.11 -10.34 -10.72
C HIS A 620 -19.86 -10.65 -9.89
N HIS A 621 -19.47 -9.71 -9.01
CA HIS A 621 -18.32 -9.88 -8.13
C HIS A 621 -18.49 -11.06 -7.17
N LEU A 622 -19.65 -11.19 -6.53
CA LEU A 622 -19.93 -12.33 -5.65
C LEU A 622 -19.92 -13.67 -6.41
N LEU A 623 -20.47 -13.72 -7.63
CA LEU A 623 -20.41 -14.92 -8.47
C LEU A 623 -18.98 -15.29 -8.88
N ARG A 624 -18.11 -14.30 -9.10
CA ARG A 624 -16.69 -14.49 -9.38
C ARG A 624 -15.99 -15.05 -8.13
N THR A 625 -16.11 -14.38 -6.99
CA THR A 625 -15.47 -14.80 -5.72
C THR A 625 -15.98 -16.16 -5.25
N HIS A 626 -17.25 -16.49 -5.49
CA HIS A 626 -17.82 -17.80 -5.15
C HIS A 626 -17.10 -18.98 -5.84
N LYS A 627 -16.51 -18.76 -7.02
CA LYS A 627 -15.79 -19.79 -7.78
C LYS A 627 -14.36 -20.05 -7.28
N PHE A 628 -13.86 -19.22 -6.35
CA PHE A 628 -12.51 -19.40 -5.83
C PHE A 628 -12.42 -20.62 -4.93
N GLU A 629 -11.28 -21.30 -5.00
CA GLU A 629 -10.95 -22.46 -4.17
C GLU A 629 -10.89 -22.09 -2.68
N TYR A 630 -10.36 -20.90 -2.37
CA TYR A 630 -10.10 -20.47 -0.99
C TYR A 630 -11.17 -19.54 -0.41
N VAL A 631 -12.33 -19.44 -1.06
CA VAL A 631 -13.48 -18.68 -0.55
C VAL A 631 -13.94 -19.26 0.81
N PRO A 632 -14.32 -18.42 1.79
CA PRO A 632 -14.74 -18.91 3.11
C PRO A 632 -16.06 -19.68 3.05
N ASP A 633 -16.32 -20.45 4.11
CA ASP A 633 -17.61 -21.11 4.32
C ASP A 633 -18.73 -20.07 4.35
N ILE A 634 -18.50 -18.97 5.09
CA ILE A 634 -19.36 -17.79 5.10
C ILE A 634 -18.51 -16.54 4.83
N LEU A 635 -18.83 -15.83 3.76
CA LEU A 635 -18.30 -14.49 3.50
C LEU A 635 -19.30 -13.46 4.06
N VAL A 636 -18.83 -12.47 4.79
CA VAL A 636 -19.67 -11.51 5.52
C VAL A 636 -19.30 -10.12 5.05
N ASN A 637 -20.26 -9.29 4.64
CA ASN A 637 -20.02 -7.88 4.38
C ASN A 637 -20.80 -7.07 5.41
N SER A 638 -20.16 -6.09 6.04
CA SER A 638 -20.89 -5.18 6.93
C SER A 638 -21.90 -4.34 6.15
N PHE A 639 -22.79 -3.66 6.88
CA PHE A 639 -23.74 -2.75 6.26
C PHE A 639 -23.02 -1.63 5.49
N TYR A 640 -23.73 -1.05 4.53
CA TYR A 640 -23.33 0.19 3.87
C TYR A 640 -24.46 1.22 4.00
N ASN A 641 -24.12 2.43 4.44
CA ASN A 641 -25.05 3.56 4.49
C ASN A 641 -24.73 4.51 3.31
N PRO A 642 -25.59 4.57 2.27
CA PRO A 642 -25.33 5.39 1.09
C PRO A 642 -25.40 6.90 1.38
N ASP A 643 -26.27 7.35 2.32
CA ASP A 643 -26.45 8.77 2.63
C ASP A 643 -25.20 9.39 3.27
N LYS A 644 -24.55 8.63 4.15
CA LYS A 644 -23.32 9.05 4.83
C LYS A 644 -22.06 8.59 4.13
N ASN A 645 -22.20 7.72 3.12
CA ASN A 645 -21.11 6.98 2.51
C ASN A 645 -20.23 6.28 3.56
N GLU A 646 -20.86 5.52 4.46
CA GLU A 646 -20.19 4.87 5.60
C GLU A 646 -20.37 3.35 5.59
N VAL A 647 -19.31 2.66 6.03
CA VAL A 647 -19.35 1.22 6.37
C VAL A 647 -19.00 1.01 7.84
N ALA A 648 -19.04 -0.24 8.30
CA ALA A 648 -18.41 -0.65 9.55
C ALA A 648 -17.27 -1.63 9.27
N ALA A 649 -16.03 -1.20 9.43
CA ALA A 649 -14.88 -2.08 9.36
C ALA A 649 -14.95 -3.12 10.49
N PHE A 650 -14.71 -4.40 10.20
CA PHE A 650 -14.53 -5.42 11.23
C PHE A 650 -13.18 -5.30 11.93
N GLU A 651 -12.26 -4.54 11.33
CA GLU A 651 -10.97 -4.15 11.88
C GLU A 651 -11.04 -2.78 12.56
N GLU A 652 -10.07 -2.49 13.42
CA GLU A 652 -9.96 -1.17 14.06
C GLU A 652 -9.33 -0.13 13.12
N LEU A 653 -9.91 0.04 11.93
CA LEU A 653 -9.52 1.02 10.90
C LEU A 653 -10.73 1.90 10.57
N VAL A 654 -10.57 3.23 10.58
CA VAL A 654 -11.66 4.19 10.31
C VAL A 654 -11.87 4.41 8.82
N GLY A 655 -10.78 4.50 8.05
CA GLY A 655 -10.80 4.28 6.61
C GLY A 655 -10.70 2.79 6.36
N SER A 656 -11.54 2.26 5.47
CA SER A 656 -11.63 0.81 5.26
C SER A 656 -11.87 0.47 3.81
N HIS A 657 -11.28 -0.64 3.37
CA HIS A 657 -11.48 -1.22 2.06
C HIS A 657 -11.38 -2.75 2.14
N GLY A 658 -11.79 -3.45 1.09
CA GLY A 658 -11.78 -4.91 1.00
C GLY A 658 -13.11 -5.54 0.69
N GLY A 659 -14.20 -4.92 1.16
CA GLY A 659 -15.56 -5.38 0.91
C GLY A 659 -16.22 -4.59 -0.22
N LEU A 660 -17.55 -4.64 -0.20
CA LEU A 660 -18.40 -3.80 -1.03
C LEU A 660 -18.92 -2.61 -0.22
N GLY A 661 -19.20 -1.51 -0.93
CA GLY A 661 -19.89 -0.33 -0.41
C GLY A 661 -19.02 0.93 -0.37
N GLY A 662 -19.53 2.02 -0.94
CA GLY A 662 -18.90 3.34 -0.90
C GLY A 662 -17.75 3.55 -1.87
N GLY A 663 -16.81 4.42 -1.48
CA GLY A 663 -15.68 4.84 -2.33
C GLY A 663 -14.64 3.75 -2.58
N GLN A 664 -14.61 2.70 -1.75
CA GLN A 664 -13.61 1.63 -1.85
C GLN A 664 -13.58 0.90 -3.20
N SER A 665 -14.70 0.83 -3.91
CA SER A 665 -14.80 0.18 -5.22
C SER A 665 -14.69 1.14 -6.41
N LYS A 666 -14.38 2.42 -6.18
CA LYS A 666 -14.35 3.47 -7.21
C LYS A 666 -13.00 4.19 -7.31
N PRO A 667 -11.91 3.46 -7.64
CA PRO A 667 -10.63 4.06 -8.00
C PRO A 667 -10.69 4.76 -9.37
N PHE A 668 -9.54 5.30 -9.79
CA PHE A 668 -9.40 6.04 -11.04
C PHE A 668 -8.12 5.66 -11.80
N ILE A 669 -8.08 6.03 -13.07
CA ILE A 669 -6.87 6.13 -13.88
C ILE A 669 -6.81 7.51 -14.54
N MET A 670 -5.70 8.21 -14.34
CA MET A 670 -5.31 9.45 -15.00
C MET A 670 -4.23 9.17 -16.02
N TYR A 671 -4.49 9.46 -17.29
CA TYR A 671 -3.67 9.03 -18.41
C TYR A 671 -3.49 10.15 -19.45
N PRO A 672 -2.45 10.09 -20.31
CA PRO A 672 -2.25 11.07 -21.37
C PRO A 672 -3.47 11.16 -22.29
N SER A 673 -3.94 12.36 -22.60
CA SER A 673 -5.23 12.58 -23.30
C SER A 673 -5.36 11.87 -24.66
N HIS A 674 -4.24 11.51 -25.30
CA HIS A 674 -4.22 10.81 -26.59
C HIS A 674 -4.40 9.28 -26.49
N TRP A 675 -4.46 8.70 -25.28
CA TRP A 675 -4.72 7.27 -25.10
C TRP A 675 -6.20 6.91 -25.34
N ASN A 676 -7.13 7.86 -25.20
CA ASN A 676 -8.58 7.71 -25.41
C ASN A 676 -9.14 6.45 -24.70
N LEU A 677 -9.34 6.53 -23.38
CA LEU A 677 -9.95 5.46 -22.56
C LEU A 677 -11.38 5.78 -22.11
N GLU A 678 -11.99 6.87 -22.61
CA GLU A 678 -13.29 7.38 -22.11
C GLU A 678 -14.48 6.47 -22.45
N ASP A 679 -14.36 5.66 -23.50
CA ASP A 679 -15.44 4.78 -23.98
C ASP A 679 -15.39 3.36 -23.36
N ASP A 680 -14.34 3.05 -22.58
CA ASP A 680 -14.14 1.73 -22.00
C ASP A 680 -14.72 1.69 -20.58
N GLU A 681 -15.80 0.92 -20.37
CA GLU A 681 -16.26 0.58 -19.02
C GLU A 681 -15.30 -0.45 -18.41
N ILE A 682 -14.42 0.00 -17.51
CA ILE A 682 -13.40 -0.84 -16.89
C ILE A 682 -13.94 -1.43 -15.58
N ILE A 683 -14.34 -2.69 -15.65
CA ILE A 683 -14.77 -3.50 -14.50
C ILE A 683 -13.70 -4.56 -14.23
N GLY A 684 -13.12 -4.52 -13.02
CA GLY A 684 -12.12 -5.46 -12.54
C GLY A 684 -10.67 -5.11 -12.95
N ALA A 685 -9.74 -5.52 -12.10
CA ALA A 685 -8.31 -5.25 -12.27
C ALA A 685 -7.71 -5.95 -13.49
N GLU A 686 -8.23 -7.13 -13.85
CA GLU A 686 -7.81 -7.86 -15.06
C GLU A 686 -8.20 -7.11 -16.35
N HIS A 687 -9.35 -6.42 -16.35
CA HIS A 687 -9.74 -5.59 -17.49
C HIS A 687 -8.79 -4.39 -17.61
N LEU A 688 -8.49 -3.72 -16.49
CA LEU A 688 -7.53 -2.62 -16.48
C LEU A 688 -6.15 -3.05 -17.00
N HIS A 689 -5.66 -4.24 -16.61
CA HIS A 689 -4.43 -4.82 -17.16
C HIS A 689 -4.47 -4.94 -18.68
N ARG A 690 -5.56 -5.49 -19.24
CA ARG A 690 -5.72 -5.66 -20.69
C ARG A 690 -5.65 -4.32 -21.41
N VAL A 691 -6.34 -3.30 -20.90
CA VAL A 691 -6.34 -1.94 -21.44
C VAL A 691 -4.93 -1.35 -21.42
N LEU A 692 -4.25 -1.38 -20.27
CA LEU A 692 -2.89 -0.85 -20.11
C LEU A 692 -1.91 -1.57 -21.04
N LYS A 693 -1.94 -2.91 -21.06
CA LYS A 693 -1.06 -3.75 -21.87
C LYS A 693 -1.24 -3.49 -23.35
N GLU A 694 -2.46 -3.26 -23.80
CA GLU A 694 -2.73 -2.86 -25.18
C GLU A 694 -2.07 -1.52 -25.52
N LYS A 695 -2.22 -0.48 -24.68
CA LYS A 695 -1.58 0.83 -24.93
C LYS A 695 -0.06 0.72 -24.93
N ILE A 696 0.51 -0.04 -24.00
CA ILE A 696 1.95 -0.26 -23.90
C ILE A 696 2.48 -1.01 -25.13
N ASN A 697 1.77 -2.04 -25.60
CA ASN A 697 2.16 -2.77 -26.81
C ASN A 697 2.10 -1.88 -28.04
N ARG A 698 1.04 -1.07 -28.20
CA ARG A 698 0.94 -0.09 -29.31
C ARG A 698 2.12 0.89 -29.31
N ILE A 699 2.55 1.37 -28.14
CA ILE A 699 3.74 2.25 -28.02
C ILE A 699 5.01 1.52 -28.47
N ARG A 700 5.13 0.23 -28.15
CA ARG A 700 6.29 -0.59 -28.55
C ARG A 700 6.28 -0.91 -30.04
N ASP A 701 5.11 -1.08 -30.65
CA ASP A 701 4.99 -1.36 -32.09
C ASP A 701 5.28 -0.13 -32.95
N MET A 702 5.48 1.05 -32.34
CA MET A 702 6.06 2.23 -32.99
C MET A 702 7.58 2.15 -33.18
N LYS A 703 8.22 1.04 -32.75
CA LYS A 703 9.62 0.70 -33.07
C LYS A 703 9.82 0.53 -34.57
#